data_AF-A0A084EGP9-F1
#
_entry.id   AF-A0A084EGP9-F1
#
_cell.length_a   1.000
_cell.length_b   1.000
_cell.length_c   1.000
_cell.angle_alpha   90.00
_cell.angle_beta   90.00
_cell.angle_gamma   90.00
#
_symmetry.space_group_name_H-M   'P 1'
#
loop_
_entity.id
_entity.type
_entity.pdbx_description
1 polymer ?
#
loop_
_entity_poly.entity_id
_entity_poly.type
_entity_poly.pdbx_seq_one_letter_code
_entity_poly.pdbx_strand_id
1 'polypeptide(L)'
;MIGLSLGLSLGGRSPSPTPTPSAPISAVAANGWQATMLIPADLSFAGTSLTRQGYDSSGAAATISESLATTKRVRQAYPSQAALTAADVALSDYVYSTDSIAGVTNNSAEISPKPVANWVVIGRDVVGNSLTVELVAFHRNGIAAIVGTASDGTSSVTATTSAAIVLGAATDRNAVIGYRLTFDITSLADQSAITVNAKVYPRIGGAASVLDSAGVTAESREFSGIVFAKHVARAAAPVYVYVDATAGVDATVNAAGAASAIQKVSTDPAVAAANPFQSLGGTNGAARALIAASTLTGGVTSGCIIRVVGTADSSSNWTTGTYQNANGGALYIEGVDSASTVSQPSGNDRQLYTIYRNIKITRTTTTGLRSNRLRNVTLDNASQTTALLATNQILRANGLTITNVTGVSVFGVSANYEFRLVRGLDVSGTVPVAMDFSTVVGSVFQNGATFNDLSTRTAMGGIIAFTRDYKLASSGFNIGQNYSVDRVALVQNLFEHIGTDTSNTNRFGGDSGLGNVTSLICWNNTFVGYDIVNRHNWAYVDGTFASGAQSRVHKLWSVRGNIFTQMNMKGDVFVGTNNNGTPDPTNAPNAIGNWSQRYGVGWIGNWTQYAAADGGAPASAAIFAQDYAGRKASSGTSNTARNDPLFTDYKGTTSSGTTPVAGAGAGTYTLQAGSAAIGVLTAGEEMLAYDLAGNARDRGSIGAYR
;
A
#
# COMPACT_ATOMS: atom_id res chain seq x y z
N MET A 1 -49.25 -43.20 -65.15
CA MET A 1 -48.68 -41.83 -65.13
C MET A 1 -49.03 -41.24 -63.77
N ILE A 2 -48.02 -40.78 -63.03
CA ILE A 2 -47.95 -40.03 -61.75
C ILE A 2 -46.79 -40.65 -60.97
N GLY A 3 -45.66 -39.93 -60.96
CA GLY A 3 -44.40 -40.36 -60.38
C GLY A 3 -44.37 -40.17 -58.86
N LEU A 4 -43.81 -41.16 -58.17
CA LEU A 4 -43.46 -41.12 -56.75
C LEU A 4 -42.04 -40.55 -56.62
N SER A 5 -41.87 -39.38 -56.00
CA SER A 5 -40.56 -38.86 -55.59
C SER A 5 -40.36 -39.09 -54.09
N LEU A 6 -39.44 -40.01 -53.75
CA LEU A 6 -38.92 -40.20 -52.39
C LEU A 6 -37.92 -39.08 -52.08
N GLY A 7 -38.29 -38.17 -51.16
CA GLY A 7 -37.39 -37.15 -50.63
C GLY A 7 -36.43 -37.74 -49.60
N LEU A 8 -35.14 -37.79 -49.95
CA LEU A 8 -34.04 -38.10 -49.03
C LEU A 8 -33.77 -36.88 -48.14
N SER A 9 -33.95 -37.00 -46.82
CA SER A 9 -33.48 -35.99 -45.87
C SER A 9 -31.97 -36.13 -45.67
N LEU A 10 -31.18 -35.19 -46.20
CA LEU A 10 -29.76 -35.06 -45.88
C LEU A 10 -29.60 -34.59 -44.42
N GLY A 11 -29.13 -35.49 -43.56
CA GLY A 11 -28.76 -35.17 -42.19
C GLY A 11 -27.66 -34.11 -42.16
N GLY A 12 -27.96 -32.95 -41.58
CA GLY A 12 -26.98 -31.90 -41.30
C GLY A 12 -25.90 -32.45 -40.37
N ARG A 13 -24.70 -32.64 -40.92
CA ARG A 13 -23.49 -32.98 -40.17
C ARG A 13 -23.13 -31.77 -39.30
N SER A 14 -23.25 -31.89 -37.97
CA SER A 14 -22.68 -30.92 -37.04
C SER A 14 -21.21 -30.66 -37.42
N PRO A 15 -20.75 -29.40 -37.48
CA PRO A 15 -19.35 -29.11 -37.76
C PRO A 15 -18.48 -29.84 -36.73
N SER A 16 -17.55 -30.64 -37.23
CA SER A 16 -16.52 -31.29 -36.41
C SER A 16 -15.77 -30.17 -35.67
N PRO A 17 -15.55 -30.28 -34.34
CA PRO A 17 -14.79 -29.28 -33.62
C PRO A 17 -13.41 -29.18 -34.23
N THR A 18 -13.04 -28.01 -34.74
CA THR A 18 -11.69 -27.70 -35.20
C THR A 18 -10.72 -28.09 -34.08
N PRO A 19 -9.67 -28.90 -34.33
CA PRO A 19 -8.75 -29.30 -33.28
C PRO A 19 -8.12 -28.05 -32.68
N THR A 20 -8.24 -27.90 -31.36
CA THR A 20 -7.55 -26.85 -30.62
C THR A 20 -6.06 -26.96 -30.94
N PRO A 21 -5.40 -25.89 -31.42
CA PRO A 21 -3.97 -25.95 -31.70
C PRO A 21 -3.22 -26.41 -30.45
N SER A 22 -2.32 -27.38 -30.62
CA SER A 22 -1.52 -27.92 -29.52
C SER A 22 -0.67 -26.82 -28.90
N ALA A 23 -0.59 -26.76 -27.57
CA ALA A 23 0.28 -25.81 -26.87
C ALA A 23 1.75 -25.97 -27.34
N PRO A 24 2.52 -24.87 -27.43
CA PRO A 24 3.92 -24.92 -27.87
C PRO A 24 4.87 -25.58 -26.84
N ILE A 25 4.38 -25.81 -25.62
CA ILE A 25 5.10 -26.40 -24.49
C ILE A 25 4.57 -27.79 -24.16
N SER A 26 5.39 -28.65 -23.56
CA SER A 26 5.02 -30.00 -23.10
C SER A 26 4.78 -30.06 -21.59
N ALA A 27 5.49 -29.23 -20.81
CA ALA A 27 5.36 -29.18 -19.37
C ALA A 27 5.68 -27.79 -18.81
N VAL A 28 5.07 -27.46 -17.66
CA VAL A 28 5.46 -26.33 -16.80
C VAL A 28 6.27 -26.89 -15.62
N ALA A 29 7.35 -26.21 -15.26
CA ALA A 29 8.24 -26.60 -14.16
C ALA A 29 7.67 -26.25 -12.78
N ALA A 30 8.26 -26.83 -11.72
CA ALA A 30 7.79 -26.64 -10.34
C ALA A 30 7.81 -25.20 -9.84
N ASN A 31 8.69 -24.35 -10.39
CA ASN A 31 8.74 -22.92 -10.06
C ASN A 31 7.63 -22.09 -10.73
N GLY A 32 6.81 -22.70 -11.58
CA GLY A 32 5.64 -22.09 -12.21
C GLY A 32 5.93 -21.05 -13.30
N TRP A 33 7.18 -20.67 -13.55
CA TRP A 33 7.54 -19.66 -14.54
C TRP A 33 8.38 -20.20 -15.70
N GLN A 34 9.00 -21.39 -15.55
CA GLN A 34 9.68 -22.07 -16.65
C GLN A 34 8.76 -23.12 -17.29
N ALA A 35 8.91 -23.31 -18.59
CA ALA A 35 8.25 -24.36 -19.34
C ALA A 35 9.20 -25.01 -20.35
N THR A 36 8.94 -26.26 -20.70
CA THR A 36 9.72 -27.02 -21.69
C THR A 36 9.01 -27.00 -23.04
N MET A 37 9.71 -26.57 -24.09
CA MET A 37 9.18 -26.53 -25.45
C MET A 37 8.98 -27.95 -26.03
N LEU A 38 7.87 -28.16 -26.75
CA LEU A 38 7.60 -29.44 -27.43
C LEU A 38 8.58 -29.67 -28.59
N ILE A 39 8.83 -28.62 -29.37
CA ILE A 39 9.82 -28.62 -30.44
C ILE A 39 10.89 -27.59 -30.05
N PRO A 40 12.16 -28.00 -29.91
CA PRO A 40 13.27 -27.10 -29.69
C PRO A 40 13.52 -26.13 -30.88
N ALA A 41 12.63 -25.17 -31.07
CA ALA A 41 12.79 -24.00 -31.94
C ALA A 41 12.59 -22.73 -31.11
N ASP A 42 13.09 -21.58 -31.56
CA ASP A 42 12.81 -20.30 -30.90
C ASP A 42 11.41 -19.82 -31.31
N LEU A 43 10.42 -20.10 -30.45
CA LEU A 43 9.05 -19.59 -30.56
C LEU A 43 8.81 -18.49 -29.51
N SER A 44 9.80 -17.63 -29.28
CA SER A 44 9.62 -16.46 -28.41
C SER A 44 8.34 -15.71 -28.79
N PHE A 45 7.53 -15.42 -27.78
CA PHE A 45 6.22 -14.75 -27.85
C PHE A 45 5.02 -15.59 -28.32
N ALA A 46 5.15 -16.90 -28.48
CA ALA A 46 3.99 -17.77 -28.74
C ALA A 46 3.04 -17.81 -27.53
N GLY A 47 1.75 -17.65 -27.78
CA GLY A 47 0.72 -17.73 -26.75
C GLY A 47 0.46 -19.17 -26.30
N THR A 48 0.33 -19.36 -24.99
CA THR A 48 -0.13 -20.60 -24.35
C THR A 48 -1.42 -20.30 -23.61
N SER A 49 -2.54 -20.83 -24.11
CA SER A 49 -3.84 -20.69 -23.47
C SER A 49 -3.94 -21.57 -22.23
N LEU A 50 -4.46 -21.01 -21.15
CA LEU A 50 -4.64 -21.70 -19.88
C LEU A 50 -5.99 -21.35 -19.25
N THR A 51 -6.47 -22.27 -18.43
CA THR A 51 -7.69 -22.14 -17.65
C THR A 51 -7.33 -22.12 -16.18
N ARG A 52 -7.86 -21.13 -15.44
CA ARG A 52 -7.44 -20.81 -14.08
C ARG A 52 -8.64 -20.75 -13.15
N GLN A 53 -8.42 -21.09 -11.88
CA GLN A 53 -9.39 -20.77 -10.83
C GLN A 53 -9.35 -19.27 -10.55
N GLY A 54 -10.51 -18.68 -10.30
CA GLY A 54 -10.63 -17.27 -10.00
C GLY A 54 -11.98 -16.93 -9.38
N TYR A 55 -12.28 -15.63 -9.39
CA TYR A 55 -13.53 -15.10 -8.86
C TYR A 55 -14.13 -14.06 -9.82
N ASP A 56 -15.45 -13.95 -9.83
CA ASP A 56 -16.17 -12.92 -10.58
C ASP A 56 -16.40 -11.65 -9.75
N SER A 57 -17.10 -10.66 -10.34
CA SER A 57 -17.38 -9.37 -9.71
C SER A 57 -18.34 -9.44 -8.50
N SER A 58 -18.88 -10.60 -8.18
CA SER A 58 -19.68 -10.85 -6.96
C SER A 58 -18.88 -11.58 -5.87
N GLY A 59 -17.66 -12.06 -6.19
CA GLY A 59 -16.88 -12.91 -5.31
C GLY A 59 -17.25 -14.39 -5.39
N ALA A 60 -18.06 -14.80 -6.38
CA ALA A 60 -18.34 -16.19 -6.65
C ALA A 60 -17.18 -16.84 -7.40
N ALA A 61 -16.92 -18.13 -7.14
CA ALA A 61 -15.87 -18.87 -7.82
C ALA A 61 -16.15 -18.94 -9.32
N ALA A 62 -15.12 -18.66 -10.13
CA ALA A 62 -15.20 -18.60 -11.57
C ALA A 62 -14.01 -19.32 -12.22
N THR A 63 -14.20 -19.70 -13.48
CA THR A 63 -13.12 -20.20 -14.33
C THR A 63 -12.70 -19.10 -15.29
N ILE A 64 -11.42 -18.74 -15.26
CA ILE A 64 -10.86 -17.65 -16.05
C ILE A 64 -9.96 -18.23 -17.13
N SER A 65 -10.22 -17.89 -18.38
CA SER A 65 -9.32 -18.20 -19.50
C SER A 65 -8.34 -17.06 -19.73
N GLU A 66 -7.05 -17.37 -19.81
CA GLU A 66 -5.99 -16.43 -20.14
C GLU A 66 -5.03 -17.01 -21.19
N SER A 67 -4.12 -16.18 -21.69
CA SER A 67 -2.99 -16.62 -22.51
C SER A 67 -1.71 -16.01 -21.96
N LEU A 68 -0.71 -16.86 -21.71
CA LEU A 68 0.64 -16.44 -21.35
C LEU A 68 1.56 -16.56 -22.57
N ALA A 69 2.46 -15.60 -22.76
CA ALA A 69 3.47 -15.72 -23.80
C ALA A 69 4.64 -16.56 -23.29
N THR A 70 5.14 -17.49 -24.10
CA THR A 70 6.55 -17.90 -23.98
C THR A 70 7.41 -16.68 -24.29
N THR A 71 8.50 -16.47 -23.58
CA THR A 71 9.33 -15.26 -23.75
C THR A 71 10.70 -15.65 -24.26
N LYS A 72 11.72 -15.65 -23.40
CA LYS A 72 13.10 -15.95 -23.78
C LYS A 72 13.46 -17.39 -23.38
N ARG A 73 14.33 -18.02 -24.17
CA ARG A 73 15.02 -19.26 -23.76
C ARG A 73 15.84 -19.01 -22.51
N VAL A 74 15.77 -19.95 -21.57
CA VAL A 74 16.55 -19.90 -20.34
C VAL A 74 17.99 -20.21 -20.69
N ARG A 75 18.95 -19.42 -20.19
CA ARG A 75 20.38 -19.74 -20.26
C ARG A 75 20.79 -20.75 -19.20
N GLN A 76 21.91 -21.43 -19.43
CA GLN A 76 22.54 -22.24 -18.39
C GLN A 76 23.03 -21.32 -17.26
N ALA A 77 23.18 -21.89 -16.06
CA ALA A 77 23.81 -21.19 -14.95
C ALA A 77 25.31 -21.01 -15.22
N TYR A 78 25.94 -20.05 -14.51
CA TYR A 78 27.40 -19.93 -14.47
C TYR A 78 28.07 -21.29 -14.16
N PRO A 79 29.20 -21.67 -14.79
CA PRO A 79 30.02 -20.92 -15.75
C PRO A 79 29.59 -21.03 -17.22
N SER A 80 28.45 -21.67 -17.50
CA SER A 80 27.96 -21.92 -18.86
C SER A 80 26.96 -20.86 -19.34
N GLN A 81 26.90 -19.69 -18.71
CA GLN A 81 25.89 -18.66 -18.93
C GLN A 81 25.78 -18.14 -20.38
N ALA A 82 26.82 -18.36 -21.20
CA ALA A 82 26.81 -18.02 -22.62
C ALA A 82 25.93 -18.97 -23.45
N ALA A 83 25.60 -20.17 -22.94
CA ALA A 83 24.79 -21.17 -23.61
C ALA A 83 23.31 -21.11 -23.17
N LEU A 84 22.41 -21.43 -24.10
CA LEU A 84 20.98 -21.62 -23.82
C LEU A 84 20.69 -23.07 -23.41
N THR A 85 19.63 -23.28 -22.63
CA THR A 85 19.08 -24.63 -22.42
C THR A 85 18.52 -25.19 -23.73
N ALA A 86 18.48 -26.51 -23.83
CA ALA A 86 18.04 -27.18 -25.05
C ALA A 86 16.57 -26.87 -25.39
N ALA A 87 15.70 -26.75 -24.38
CA ALA A 87 14.26 -26.59 -24.59
C ALA A 87 13.53 -25.69 -23.58
N ASP A 88 14.18 -25.18 -22.53
CA ASP A 88 13.46 -24.43 -21.49
C ASP A 88 13.30 -22.95 -21.88
N VAL A 89 12.10 -22.45 -21.66
CA VAL A 89 11.71 -21.05 -21.90
C VAL A 89 11.07 -20.47 -20.64
N ALA A 90 11.24 -19.16 -20.46
CA ALA A 90 10.51 -18.41 -19.45
C ALA A 90 9.10 -18.04 -19.97
N LEU A 91 8.11 -18.07 -19.08
CA LEU A 91 6.76 -17.59 -19.35
C LEU A 91 6.63 -16.10 -18.97
N SER A 92 5.72 -15.37 -19.62
CA SER A 92 5.49 -13.95 -19.31
C SER A 92 4.92 -13.71 -17.91
N ASP A 93 4.31 -14.73 -17.31
CA ASP A 93 3.75 -14.71 -15.96
C ASP A 93 3.79 -16.13 -15.37
N TYR A 94 3.42 -16.27 -14.10
CA TYR A 94 3.37 -17.55 -13.40
C TYR A 94 2.11 -18.35 -13.76
N VAL A 95 2.30 -19.65 -13.93
CA VAL A 95 1.27 -20.69 -13.88
C VAL A 95 1.20 -21.23 -12.45
N TYR A 96 0.01 -21.34 -11.89
CA TYR A 96 -0.22 -21.87 -10.55
C TYR A 96 -0.51 -23.36 -10.58
N SER A 97 -0.34 -24.02 -9.43
CA SER A 97 -0.61 -25.45 -9.25
C SER A 97 -2.05 -25.86 -9.60
N THR A 98 -3.00 -24.93 -9.51
CA THR A 98 -4.42 -25.13 -9.83
C THR A 98 -4.78 -24.83 -11.29
N ASP A 99 -3.85 -24.29 -12.08
CA ASP A 99 -4.10 -23.94 -13.48
C ASP A 99 -4.05 -25.19 -14.37
N SER A 100 -4.80 -25.19 -15.46
CA SER A 100 -4.78 -26.26 -16.45
C SER A 100 -4.47 -25.73 -17.86
N ILE A 101 -3.67 -26.49 -18.59
CA ILE A 101 -3.27 -26.21 -19.97
C ILE A 101 -3.52 -27.49 -20.76
N ALA A 102 -4.31 -27.41 -21.83
CA ALA A 102 -4.69 -28.59 -22.60
C ALA A 102 -3.46 -29.26 -23.23
N GLY A 103 -3.26 -30.55 -22.94
CA GLY A 103 -2.14 -31.34 -23.48
C GLY A 103 -0.78 -31.08 -22.83
N VAL A 104 -0.72 -30.34 -21.72
CA VAL A 104 0.52 -29.96 -21.04
C VAL A 104 0.50 -30.40 -19.59
N THR A 105 1.59 -30.99 -19.13
CA THR A 105 1.75 -31.35 -17.71
C THR A 105 2.08 -30.12 -16.88
N ASN A 106 1.20 -29.72 -15.97
CA ASN A 106 1.47 -28.64 -15.03
C ASN A 106 2.11 -29.19 -13.74
N ASN A 107 3.42 -29.03 -13.56
CA ASN A 107 4.11 -29.40 -12.32
C ASN A 107 4.29 -28.24 -11.35
N SER A 108 3.71 -27.06 -11.63
CA SER A 108 3.89 -25.87 -10.80
C SER A 108 3.48 -26.14 -9.35
N ALA A 109 4.32 -25.72 -8.41
CA ALA A 109 4.03 -25.71 -6.98
C ALA A 109 3.57 -24.32 -6.49
N GLU A 110 3.48 -23.34 -7.39
CA GLU A 110 3.16 -21.97 -7.01
C GLU A 110 1.66 -21.79 -6.75
N ILE A 111 1.34 -21.08 -5.67
CA ILE A 111 -0.04 -20.72 -5.29
C ILE A 111 -0.23 -19.24 -5.56
N SER A 112 -1.38 -18.87 -6.13
CA SER A 112 -1.73 -17.44 -6.27
C SER A 112 -1.73 -16.78 -4.89
N PRO A 113 -0.96 -15.70 -4.66
CA PRO A 113 -0.83 -15.12 -3.34
C PRO A 113 -2.14 -14.47 -2.89
N LYS A 114 -2.30 -14.29 -1.59
CA LYS A 114 -3.38 -13.44 -1.09
C LYS A 114 -3.18 -11.98 -1.53
N PRO A 115 -4.25 -11.22 -1.79
CA PRO A 115 -4.18 -9.78 -1.95
C PRO A 115 -3.45 -9.07 -0.80
N VAL A 116 -3.03 -7.84 -1.04
CA VAL A 116 -2.57 -6.87 -0.04
C VAL A 116 -3.69 -5.86 0.15
N ALA A 117 -4.22 -5.71 1.36
CA ALA A 117 -5.30 -4.75 1.60
C ALA A 117 -5.18 -4.11 2.99
N ASN A 118 -5.73 -2.91 3.14
CA ASN A 118 -5.97 -2.32 4.44
C ASN A 118 -7.13 -1.32 4.41
N TRP A 119 -7.79 -1.13 5.55
CA TRP A 119 -8.77 -0.08 5.74
C TRP A 119 -8.10 1.29 5.68
N VAL A 120 -8.71 2.22 4.95
CA VAL A 120 -8.26 3.62 4.87
C VAL A 120 -9.21 4.57 5.61
N VAL A 121 -9.88 4.00 6.61
CA VAL A 121 -10.69 4.67 7.62
C VAL A 121 -10.14 4.36 9.01
N ILE A 122 -10.35 5.28 9.95
CA ILE A 122 -9.80 5.19 11.31
C ILE A 122 -10.57 4.21 12.21
N GLY A 123 -11.86 3.97 11.90
CA GLY A 123 -12.81 3.26 12.76
C GLY A 123 -13.23 4.08 13.98
N ARG A 124 -13.99 3.43 14.87
CA ARG A 124 -14.42 3.93 16.19
C ARG A 124 -15.43 5.08 16.17
N ASP A 125 -15.94 5.45 15.01
CA ASP A 125 -16.98 6.47 14.94
C ASP A 125 -18.30 5.95 15.53
N VAL A 126 -19.08 6.88 16.09
CA VAL A 126 -20.50 6.62 16.41
C VAL A 126 -21.32 6.84 15.14
N VAL A 127 -22.13 5.84 14.78
CA VAL A 127 -22.90 5.80 13.55
C VAL A 127 -24.39 5.55 13.82
N GLY A 128 -25.23 6.03 12.90
CA GLY A 128 -26.67 5.81 12.92
C GLY A 128 -27.06 4.51 12.21
N ASN A 129 -28.03 4.59 11.30
CA ASN A 129 -28.55 3.44 10.55
C ASN A 129 -27.77 3.11 9.27
N SER A 130 -26.77 3.92 8.90
CA SER A 130 -25.90 3.65 7.75
C SER A 130 -24.44 3.70 8.17
N LEU A 131 -23.64 2.84 7.55
CA LEU A 131 -22.20 2.78 7.74
C LEU A 131 -21.51 2.68 6.38
N THR A 132 -20.60 3.61 6.10
CA THR A 132 -19.73 3.56 4.93
C THR A 132 -18.29 3.36 5.38
N VAL A 133 -17.59 2.41 4.76
CA VAL A 133 -16.17 2.16 5.00
C VAL A 133 -15.41 2.09 3.69
N GLU A 134 -14.14 2.44 3.74
CA GLU A 134 -13.24 2.47 2.58
C GLU A 134 -11.99 1.65 2.86
N LEU A 135 -11.50 0.95 1.84
CA LEU A 135 -10.24 0.21 1.87
C LEU A 135 -9.47 0.37 0.56
N VAL A 136 -8.16 0.13 0.61
CA VAL A 136 -7.33 -0.09 -0.57
C VAL A 136 -6.98 -1.56 -0.66
N ALA A 137 -6.92 -2.11 -1.87
CA ALA A 137 -6.60 -3.51 -2.10
C ALA A 137 -5.89 -3.70 -3.44
N PHE A 138 -4.86 -4.54 -3.45
CA PHE A 138 -4.03 -4.84 -4.61
C PHE A 138 -3.74 -6.33 -4.68
N HIS A 139 -3.67 -6.88 -5.88
CA HIS A 139 -3.27 -8.28 -6.11
C HIS A 139 -2.58 -8.39 -7.45
N ARG A 140 -1.57 -9.24 -7.61
CA ARG A 140 -0.75 -9.30 -8.84
C ARG A 140 -1.53 -9.45 -10.15
N ASN A 141 -2.71 -10.07 -10.09
CA ASN A 141 -3.63 -10.30 -11.22
C ASN A 141 -4.91 -9.45 -11.16
N GLY A 142 -4.99 -8.48 -10.24
CA GLY A 142 -6.19 -7.67 -10.00
C GLY A 142 -7.14 -8.26 -8.96
N ILE A 143 -8.08 -7.43 -8.53
CA ILE A 143 -9.15 -7.76 -7.58
C ILE A 143 -10.43 -7.99 -8.37
N ALA A 144 -11.18 -9.05 -8.04
CA ALA A 144 -12.48 -9.31 -8.65
C ALA A 144 -13.61 -8.68 -7.83
N ALA A 145 -13.58 -8.88 -6.52
CA ALA A 145 -14.61 -8.36 -5.61
C ALA A 145 -14.07 -8.20 -4.19
N ILE A 146 -14.75 -7.35 -3.43
CA ILE A 146 -14.64 -7.25 -1.98
C ILE A 146 -16.03 -7.40 -1.41
N VAL A 147 -16.19 -8.36 -0.51
CA VAL A 147 -17.44 -8.62 0.20
C VAL A 147 -17.21 -8.29 1.67
N GLY A 148 -17.94 -7.29 2.16
CA GLY A 148 -17.92 -6.87 3.55
C GLY A 148 -19.10 -7.42 4.34
N THR A 149 -18.89 -7.60 5.65
CA THR A 149 -19.91 -7.96 6.63
C THR A 149 -19.82 -7.02 7.82
N ALA A 150 -20.92 -6.35 8.16
CA ALA A 150 -21.08 -5.62 9.41
C ALA A 150 -21.93 -6.44 10.38
N SER A 151 -21.47 -6.63 11.63
CA SER A 151 -22.17 -7.45 12.64
C SER A 151 -22.11 -6.83 14.03
N ASP A 152 -23.19 -6.99 14.79
CA ASP A 152 -23.29 -6.67 16.22
C ASP A 152 -22.94 -7.87 17.14
N GLY A 153 -22.48 -8.98 16.55
CA GLY A 153 -22.21 -10.25 17.24
C GLY A 153 -23.38 -11.24 17.25
N THR A 154 -24.60 -10.82 16.87
CA THR A 154 -25.79 -11.67 16.79
C THR A 154 -26.41 -11.67 15.39
N SER A 155 -26.55 -10.49 14.79
CA SER A 155 -27.03 -10.26 13.42
C SER A 155 -25.90 -9.75 12.54
N SER A 156 -26.07 -9.86 11.22
CA SER A 156 -25.12 -9.31 10.26
C SER A 156 -25.80 -8.85 8.98
N VAL A 157 -25.16 -7.90 8.30
CA VAL A 157 -25.54 -7.41 6.96
C VAL A 157 -24.31 -7.41 6.07
N THR A 158 -24.50 -7.56 4.76
CA THR A 158 -23.41 -7.65 3.78
C THR A 158 -23.46 -6.53 2.76
N ALA A 159 -22.31 -6.18 2.21
CA ALA A 159 -22.16 -5.27 1.09
C ALA A 159 -21.06 -5.80 0.16
N THR A 160 -21.18 -5.56 -1.15
CA THR A 160 -20.20 -6.01 -2.14
C THR A 160 -19.81 -4.87 -3.07
N THR A 161 -18.53 -4.84 -3.47
CA THR A 161 -18.02 -3.93 -4.48
C THR A 161 -16.95 -4.62 -5.33
N SER A 162 -16.85 -4.27 -6.60
CA SER A 162 -15.91 -4.85 -7.57
C SER A 162 -15.14 -3.82 -8.39
N ALA A 163 -15.50 -2.55 -8.28
CA ALA A 163 -14.87 -1.46 -8.99
C ALA A 163 -14.12 -0.55 -8.03
N ALA A 164 -12.86 -0.26 -8.36
CA ALA A 164 -12.11 0.77 -7.68
C ALA A 164 -12.57 2.16 -8.14
N ILE A 165 -12.64 3.11 -7.22
CA ILE A 165 -13.01 4.50 -7.44
C ILE A 165 -11.97 5.43 -6.83
N VAL A 166 -11.96 6.69 -7.24
CA VAL A 166 -11.29 7.74 -6.45
C VAL A 166 -12.10 7.95 -5.17
N LEU A 167 -11.47 7.70 -4.02
CA LEU A 167 -12.07 7.89 -2.70
C LEU A 167 -12.21 9.39 -2.40
N GLY A 168 -13.27 9.74 -1.67
CA GLY A 168 -13.73 11.13 -1.55
C GLY A 168 -13.25 11.88 -0.31
N ALA A 169 -12.15 11.47 0.34
CA ALA A 169 -11.72 12.16 1.55
C ALA A 169 -11.06 13.51 1.18
N ALA A 170 -11.66 14.61 1.62
CA ALA A 170 -11.17 15.97 1.37
C ALA A 170 -9.77 16.24 1.95
N THR A 171 -9.31 15.40 2.86
CA THR A 171 -7.99 15.47 3.51
C THR A 171 -6.87 14.78 2.73
N ASP A 172 -7.19 14.07 1.65
CA ASP A 172 -6.17 13.42 0.82
C ASP A 172 -5.32 14.47 0.09
N ARG A 173 -4.00 14.25 0.04
CA ARG A 173 -3.07 15.15 -0.66
C ARG A 173 -2.84 14.76 -2.13
N ASN A 174 -3.24 13.54 -2.48
CA ASN A 174 -3.32 13.02 -3.85
C ASN A 174 -4.54 12.10 -3.96
N ALA A 175 -5.02 11.85 -5.19
CA ALA A 175 -6.15 10.96 -5.39
C ALA A 175 -5.85 9.54 -4.86
N VAL A 176 -6.66 9.06 -3.91
CA VAL A 176 -6.56 7.69 -3.38
C VAL A 176 -7.53 6.80 -4.15
N ILE A 177 -7.02 5.75 -4.79
CA ILE A 177 -7.84 4.78 -5.52
C ILE A 177 -8.12 3.59 -4.62
N GLY A 178 -9.39 3.26 -4.41
CA GLY A 178 -9.78 2.17 -3.52
C GLY A 178 -11.22 1.73 -3.71
N TYR A 179 -11.74 1.01 -2.71
CA TYR A 179 -13.05 0.40 -2.74
C TYR A 179 -13.90 0.90 -1.58
N ARG A 180 -15.19 1.11 -1.84
CA ARG A 180 -16.15 1.59 -0.86
C ARG A 180 -17.24 0.55 -0.63
N LEU A 181 -17.51 0.26 0.64
CA LEU A 181 -18.63 -0.57 1.08
C LEU A 181 -19.61 0.32 1.85
N THR A 182 -20.89 0.21 1.51
CA THR A 182 -21.98 0.92 2.19
C THR A 182 -22.98 -0.09 2.72
N PHE A 183 -23.27 -0.01 4.01
CA PHE A 183 -24.19 -0.89 4.72
C PHE A 183 -25.40 -0.10 5.20
N ASP A 184 -26.58 -0.68 5.01
CA ASP A 184 -27.74 -0.38 5.85
C ASP A 184 -27.66 -1.27 7.09
N ILE A 185 -27.41 -0.67 8.24
CA ILE A 185 -27.27 -1.36 9.53
C ILE A 185 -28.50 -1.18 10.41
N THR A 186 -29.64 -0.76 9.85
CA THR A 186 -30.89 -0.55 10.60
C THR A 186 -31.28 -1.78 11.42
N SER A 187 -31.11 -2.98 10.86
CA SER A 187 -31.45 -4.27 11.50
C SER A 187 -30.50 -4.71 12.62
N LEU A 188 -29.31 -4.12 12.73
CA LEU A 188 -28.36 -4.44 13.79
C LEU A 188 -28.79 -3.77 15.11
N ALA A 189 -28.41 -4.34 16.25
CA ALA A 189 -28.75 -3.81 17.57
C ALA A 189 -28.26 -2.37 17.75
N ASP A 190 -29.14 -1.48 18.23
CA ASP A 190 -28.73 -0.14 18.65
C ASP A 190 -27.95 -0.19 19.97
N GLN A 191 -27.16 0.84 20.24
CA GLN A 191 -26.27 0.91 21.41
C GLN A 191 -25.36 -0.32 21.52
N SER A 192 -24.76 -0.72 20.39
CA SER A 192 -23.91 -1.92 20.28
C SER A 192 -22.63 -1.66 19.48
N ALA A 193 -21.64 -2.53 19.65
CA ALA A 193 -20.41 -2.50 18.86
C ALA A 193 -20.67 -3.18 17.52
N ILE A 194 -20.38 -2.48 16.42
CA ILE A 194 -20.45 -3.04 15.07
C ILE A 194 -19.05 -3.35 14.60
N THR A 195 -18.76 -4.63 14.40
CA THR A 195 -17.51 -5.08 13.78
C THR A 195 -17.73 -5.23 12.28
N VAL A 196 -16.89 -4.56 11.49
CA VAL A 196 -16.86 -4.70 10.04
C VAL A 196 -15.66 -5.55 9.64
N ASN A 197 -15.93 -6.62 8.92
CA ASN A 197 -14.93 -7.47 8.27
C ASN A 197 -15.10 -7.41 6.76
N ALA A 198 -14.05 -7.78 6.02
CA ALA A 198 -14.12 -7.95 4.58
C ALA A 198 -13.25 -9.11 4.08
N LYS A 199 -13.76 -9.78 3.05
CA LYS A 199 -13.03 -10.72 2.21
C LYS A 199 -12.67 -10.06 0.89
N VAL A 200 -11.40 -10.14 0.52
CA VAL A 200 -10.87 -9.59 -0.72
C VAL A 200 -10.56 -10.76 -1.66
N TYR A 201 -11.29 -10.82 -2.76
CA TYR A 201 -11.22 -11.89 -3.75
C TYR A 201 -10.30 -11.47 -4.91
N PRO A 202 -9.17 -12.17 -5.13
CA PRO A 202 -8.35 -11.91 -6.32
C PRO A 202 -9.10 -12.35 -7.58
N ARG A 203 -8.77 -11.77 -8.73
CA ARG A 203 -9.30 -12.26 -10.03
C ARG A 203 -8.89 -13.70 -10.32
N ILE A 204 -7.69 -14.09 -9.88
CA ILE A 204 -7.10 -15.40 -10.13
C ILE A 204 -6.57 -15.95 -8.80
N GLY A 205 -6.95 -17.18 -8.49
CA GLY A 205 -6.62 -17.89 -7.26
C GLY A 205 -7.80 -18.72 -6.76
N GLY A 206 -7.49 -19.75 -5.98
CA GLY A 206 -8.50 -20.56 -5.29
C GLY A 206 -8.81 -20.01 -3.88
N ALA A 207 -9.51 -20.80 -3.07
CA ALA A 207 -9.92 -20.41 -1.72
C ALA A 207 -8.75 -19.99 -0.80
N ALA A 208 -7.57 -20.61 -0.96
CA ALA A 208 -6.37 -20.26 -0.20
C ALA A 208 -5.83 -18.85 -0.51
N SER A 209 -6.21 -18.28 -1.67
CA SER A 209 -5.79 -16.97 -2.15
C SER A 209 -6.73 -15.84 -1.70
N VAL A 210 -7.83 -16.13 -1.00
CA VAL A 210 -8.72 -15.09 -0.46
C VAL A 210 -8.11 -14.49 0.80
N LEU A 211 -8.03 -13.16 0.86
CA LEU A 211 -7.65 -12.44 2.06
C LEU A 211 -8.90 -12.14 2.89
N ASP A 212 -8.87 -12.43 4.19
CA ASP A 212 -10.00 -12.27 5.10
C ASP A 212 -9.58 -11.52 6.37
N SER A 213 -10.22 -10.37 6.63
CA SER A 213 -9.92 -9.57 7.81
C SER A 213 -10.41 -10.20 9.12
N ALA A 214 -11.30 -11.20 9.06
CA ALA A 214 -11.76 -11.93 10.24
C ALA A 214 -10.75 -13.00 10.70
N GLY A 215 -9.75 -13.32 9.87
CA GLY A 215 -8.72 -14.32 10.18
C GLY A 215 -7.64 -13.83 11.15
N VAL A 216 -7.66 -12.55 11.52
CA VAL A 216 -6.73 -11.91 12.46
C VAL A 216 -7.54 -11.16 13.51
N THR A 217 -7.00 -11.02 14.72
CA THR A 217 -7.63 -10.21 15.77
C THR A 217 -7.92 -8.79 15.26
N ALA A 218 -9.15 -8.31 15.49
CA ALA A 218 -9.59 -6.98 15.07
C ALA A 218 -8.61 -5.88 15.52
N GLU A 219 -8.50 -4.84 14.71
CA GLU A 219 -7.64 -3.67 14.90
C GLU A 219 -6.13 -3.93 14.84
N SER A 220 -5.67 -5.15 14.57
CA SER A 220 -4.25 -5.48 14.37
C SER A 220 -3.59 -4.64 13.26
N ARG A 221 -2.25 -4.68 13.19
CA ARG A 221 -1.47 -4.02 12.12
C ARG A 221 -1.82 -4.59 10.74
N GLU A 222 -1.98 -5.90 10.68
CA GLU A 222 -2.42 -6.63 9.50
C GLU A 222 -3.88 -6.31 9.16
N PHE A 223 -4.30 -6.63 7.94
CA PHE A 223 -5.68 -6.49 7.52
C PHE A 223 -6.61 -7.26 8.47
N SER A 224 -7.36 -6.51 9.27
CA SER A 224 -8.14 -7.03 10.39
C SER A 224 -9.45 -6.26 10.51
N GLY A 225 -10.44 -6.83 11.19
CA GLY A 225 -11.73 -6.16 11.40
C GLY A 225 -11.59 -4.78 12.06
N ILE A 226 -12.48 -3.85 11.70
CA ILE A 226 -12.57 -2.52 12.32
C ILE A 226 -13.89 -2.37 13.06
N VAL A 227 -13.91 -1.58 14.14
CA VAL A 227 -15.06 -1.49 15.04
C VAL A 227 -15.65 -0.08 15.01
N PHE A 228 -16.98 0.02 15.03
CA PHE A 228 -17.77 1.25 15.18
C PHE A 228 -18.78 1.06 16.32
N ALA A 229 -19.36 2.15 16.82
CA ALA A 229 -20.47 2.08 17.77
C ALA A 229 -21.77 2.51 17.08
N LYS A 230 -22.76 1.62 16.99
CA LYS A 230 -24.10 2.02 16.55
C LYS A 230 -24.82 2.68 17.73
N HIS A 231 -25.25 3.92 17.55
CA HIS A 231 -26.09 4.64 18.51
C HIS A 231 -26.89 5.71 17.77
N VAL A 232 -28.12 5.38 17.37
CA VAL A 232 -28.94 6.23 16.48
C VAL A 232 -29.19 7.61 17.06
N ALA A 233 -29.64 7.69 18.31
CA ALA A 233 -29.92 8.97 18.98
C ALA A 233 -28.67 9.85 19.10
N ARG A 234 -27.51 9.26 19.44
CA ARG A 234 -26.26 10.00 19.64
C ARG A 234 -25.58 10.41 18.34
N ALA A 235 -25.75 9.62 17.28
CA ALA A 235 -25.30 10.01 15.94
C ALA A 235 -26.08 11.23 15.42
N ALA A 236 -27.39 11.32 15.74
CA ALA A 236 -28.24 12.44 15.34
C ALA A 236 -28.06 13.69 16.24
N ALA A 237 -27.89 13.50 17.55
CA ALA A 237 -27.72 14.56 18.53
C ALA A 237 -26.54 14.24 19.46
N PRO A 238 -25.30 14.55 19.05
CA PRO A 238 -24.12 14.36 19.91
C PRO A 238 -24.22 15.19 21.20
N VAL A 239 -23.58 14.72 22.25
CA VAL A 239 -23.46 15.47 23.51
C VAL A 239 -22.17 16.28 23.49
N TYR A 240 -22.30 17.59 23.73
CA TYR A 240 -21.22 18.56 23.70
C TYR A 240 -20.84 19.04 25.09
N VAL A 241 -19.56 19.35 25.22
CA VAL A 241 -18.98 20.15 26.28
C VAL A 241 -17.91 21.04 25.67
N TYR A 242 -17.74 22.26 26.19
CA TYR A 242 -16.72 23.20 25.70
C TYR A 242 -15.61 23.39 26.72
N VAL A 243 -14.40 23.62 26.23
CA VAL A 243 -13.22 23.98 27.03
C VAL A 243 -12.68 25.30 26.53
N ASP A 244 -12.51 26.23 27.45
CA ASP A 244 -11.83 27.51 27.26
C ASP A 244 -10.94 27.73 28.47
N ALA A 245 -9.62 27.68 28.29
CA ALA A 245 -8.68 27.80 29.41
C ALA A 245 -8.70 29.18 30.09
N THR A 246 -9.26 30.19 29.42
CA THR A 246 -9.32 31.58 29.90
C THR A 246 -10.66 31.89 30.57
N ALA A 247 -11.77 31.58 29.89
CA ALA A 247 -13.12 31.92 30.36
C ALA A 247 -13.82 30.77 31.10
N GLY A 248 -13.32 29.54 30.99
CA GLY A 248 -13.92 28.35 31.55
C GLY A 248 -13.74 28.22 33.07
N VAL A 249 -14.66 27.48 33.68
CA VAL A 249 -14.61 27.13 35.11
C VAL A 249 -14.89 25.65 35.28
N ASP A 250 -13.98 24.92 35.91
CA ASP A 250 -14.17 23.51 36.23
C ASP A 250 -15.17 23.33 37.38
N ALA A 251 -16.13 22.42 37.21
CA ALA A 251 -17.19 22.19 38.20
C ALA A 251 -17.74 20.77 38.08
N THR A 252 -18.09 20.17 39.22
CA THR A 252 -18.85 18.91 39.21
C THR A 252 -20.27 19.18 38.67
N VAL A 253 -20.71 18.36 37.73
CA VAL A 253 -22.08 18.41 37.19
C VAL A 253 -22.93 17.29 37.75
N ASN A 254 -24.25 17.50 37.80
CA ASN A 254 -25.22 16.46 38.12
C ASN A 254 -25.47 15.52 36.93
N ALA A 255 -26.35 14.53 37.13
CA ALA A 255 -26.74 13.56 36.09
C ALA A 255 -27.35 14.19 34.83
N ALA A 256 -27.89 15.41 34.93
CA ALA A 256 -28.43 16.18 33.82
C ALA A 256 -27.38 17.04 33.11
N GLY A 257 -26.14 17.12 33.60
CA GLY A 257 -25.08 17.95 33.01
C GLY A 257 -25.03 19.40 33.51
N ALA A 258 -25.71 19.71 34.61
CA ALA A 258 -25.75 21.05 35.22
C ALA A 258 -24.89 21.15 36.48
N ALA A 259 -24.22 22.28 36.68
CA ALA A 259 -23.52 22.67 37.91
C ALA A 259 -24.19 23.93 38.47
N SER A 260 -24.69 23.89 39.71
CA SER A 260 -25.42 25.03 40.32
C SER A 260 -26.54 25.60 39.43
N ALA A 261 -27.34 24.70 38.83
CA ALA A 261 -28.40 25.00 37.85
C ALA A 261 -27.93 25.60 36.50
N ILE A 262 -26.62 25.72 36.29
CA ILE A 262 -26.03 26.17 35.02
C ILE A 262 -25.70 24.95 34.17
N GLN A 263 -26.31 24.86 32.99
CA GLN A 263 -26.06 23.76 32.06
C GLN A 263 -24.67 23.89 31.44
N LYS A 264 -23.82 22.87 31.61
CA LYS A 264 -22.46 22.82 31.04
C LYS A 264 -22.25 21.71 30.02
N VAL A 265 -23.02 20.62 30.12
CA VAL A 265 -23.01 19.50 29.17
C VAL A 265 -24.36 19.47 28.47
N SER A 266 -24.43 19.48 27.15
CA SER A 266 -25.73 19.57 26.45
C SER A 266 -25.68 18.94 25.07
N THR A 267 -26.81 18.46 24.56
CA THR A 267 -26.97 18.12 23.14
C THR A 267 -27.15 19.36 22.26
N ASP A 268 -27.48 20.51 22.86
CA ASP A 268 -27.45 21.81 22.19
C ASP A 268 -26.04 22.42 22.33
N PRO A 269 -25.29 22.57 21.22
CA PRO A 269 -23.94 23.11 21.26
C PRO A 269 -23.88 24.57 21.74
N ALA A 270 -24.93 25.38 21.56
CA ALA A 270 -24.94 26.76 22.04
C ALA A 270 -25.09 26.84 23.56
N VAL A 271 -25.93 25.97 24.14
CA VAL A 271 -26.11 25.87 25.60
C VAL A 271 -24.82 25.41 26.29
N ALA A 272 -24.14 24.40 25.73
CA ALA A 272 -22.86 23.94 26.27
C ALA A 272 -21.74 24.99 26.11
N ALA A 273 -21.74 25.76 25.02
CA ALA A 273 -20.74 26.80 24.76
C ALA A 273 -20.83 27.99 25.71
N ALA A 274 -22.03 28.30 26.23
CA ALA A 274 -22.24 29.44 27.12
C ALA A 274 -21.51 29.30 28.47
N ASN A 275 -21.18 28.07 28.90
CA ASN A 275 -20.62 27.79 30.21
C ASN A 275 -19.43 26.80 30.14
N PRO A 276 -18.32 27.17 29.47
CA PRO A 276 -17.23 26.25 29.22
C PRO A 276 -16.53 25.78 30.51
N PHE A 277 -15.87 24.64 30.42
CA PHE A 277 -14.91 24.15 31.40
C PHE A 277 -13.55 24.79 31.18
N GLN A 278 -12.75 24.88 32.24
CA GLN A 278 -11.40 25.42 32.12
C GLN A 278 -10.45 24.38 31.54
N SER A 279 -10.64 23.11 31.87
CA SER A 279 -9.73 22.03 31.50
C SER A 279 -10.41 20.89 30.72
N LEU A 280 -9.61 20.22 29.88
CA LEU A 280 -9.99 18.98 29.18
C LEU A 280 -10.23 17.82 30.16
N GLY A 281 -9.34 17.70 31.16
CA GLY A 281 -9.21 16.56 32.08
C GLY A 281 -9.46 16.92 33.55
N GLY A 282 -8.77 16.26 34.48
CA GLY A 282 -8.93 16.51 35.93
C GLY A 282 -10.23 15.97 36.55
N THR A 283 -10.44 16.22 37.85
CA THR A 283 -11.58 15.67 38.62
C THR A 283 -12.91 16.33 38.24
N ASN A 284 -12.89 17.59 37.85
CA ASN A 284 -14.07 18.42 37.58
C ASN A 284 -14.07 19.03 36.17
N GLY A 285 -13.16 18.64 35.28
CA GLY A 285 -13.11 19.15 33.91
C GLY A 285 -14.03 18.40 32.95
N ALA A 286 -13.93 18.78 31.67
CA ALA A 286 -14.91 18.43 30.63
C ALA A 286 -15.14 16.91 30.47
N ALA A 287 -14.07 16.11 30.43
CA ALA A 287 -14.20 14.66 30.22
C ALA A 287 -14.94 13.95 31.38
N ARG A 288 -14.69 14.36 32.64
CA ARG A 288 -15.42 13.83 33.80
C ARG A 288 -16.88 14.26 33.79
N ALA A 289 -17.16 15.50 33.39
CA ALA A 289 -18.52 16.01 33.32
C ALA A 289 -19.39 15.22 32.33
N LEU A 290 -18.82 14.77 31.21
CA LEU A 290 -19.53 13.90 30.25
C LEU A 290 -19.97 12.57 30.89
N ILE A 291 -19.14 11.95 31.73
CA ILE A 291 -19.50 10.72 32.44
C ILE A 291 -20.57 11.01 33.50
N ALA A 292 -20.40 12.09 34.25
CA ALA A 292 -21.31 12.48 35.31
C ALA A 292 -22.71 12.82 34.78
N ALA A 293 -22.82 13.39 33.56
CA ALA A 293 -24.06 13.72 32.87
C ALA A 293 -24.80 12.49 32.30
N SER A 294 -25.00 11.47 33.14
CA SER A 294 -25.46 10.13 32.74
C SER A 294 -26.85 10.08 32.10
N THR A 295 -27.72 11.07 32.34
CA THR A 295 -29.03 11.13 31.64
C THR A 295 -28.90 11.53 30.17
N LEU A 296 -27.83 12.25 29.81
CA LEU A 296 -27.52 12.62 28.44
C LEU A 296 -26.62 11.58 27.76
N THR A 297 -25.64 11.05 28.51
CA THR A 297 -24.57 10.22 27.96
C THR A 297 -24.72 8.74 28.25
N GLY A 298 -25.72 8.31 29.03
CA GLY A 298 -25.81 6.93 29.53
C GLY A 298 -24.63 6.53 30.41
N GLY A 299 -23.88 7.50 30.94
CA GLY A 299 -22.66 7.27 31.71
C GLY A 299 -21.42 6.98 30.85
N VAL A 300 -21.49 7.11 29.53
CA VAL A 300 -20.42 6.73 28.60
C VAL A 300 -20.03 7.85 27.63
N THR A 301 -18.75 7.95 27.31
CA THR A 301 -18.16 9.02 26.49
C THR A 301 -18.14 8.75 24.98
N SER A 302 -18.51 7.54 24.55
CA SER A 302 -18.59 7.17 23.13
C SER A 302 -19.51 8.14 22.38
N GLY A 303 -19.02 8.82 21.35
CA GLY A 303 -19.78 9.79 20.54
C GLY A 303 -19.95 11.18 21.16
N CYS A 304 -19.49 11.40 22.39
CA CYS A 304 -19.45 12.73 22.99
C CYS A 304 -18.34 13.57 22.34
N ILE A 305 -18.49 14.89 22.40
CA ILE A 305 -17.58 15.84 21.76
C ILE A 305 -17.15 16.88 22.80
N ILE A 306 -15.85 16.97 23.04
CA ILE A 306 -15.22 18.09 23.74
C ILE A 306 -14.75 19.09 22.68
N ARG A 307 -15.31 20.30 22.69
CA ARG A 307 -14.93 21.39 21.79
C ARG A 307 -13.97 22.34 22.48
N VAL A 308 -12.81 22.57 21.88
CA VAL A 308 -11.77 23.46 22.39
C VAL A 308 -11.94 24.84 21.76
N VAL A 309 -11.98 25.86 22.61
CA VAL A 309 -11.98 27.29 22.25
C VAL A 309 -10.59 27.84 22.57
N GLY A 310 -9.93 28.44 21.59
CA GLY A 310 -8.58 28.97 21.76
C GLY A 310 -7.58 27.86 22.12
N THR A 311 -6.84 28.02 23.20
CA THR A 311 -5.84 27.04 23.64
C THR A 311 -6.33 26.27 24.85
N ALA A 312 -6.30 24.94 24.78
CA ALA A 312 -6.45 24.06 25.92
C ALA A 312 -5.13 23.36 26.26
N ASP A 313 -4.82 23.24 27.54
CA ASP A 313 -3.72 22.40 28.01
C ASP A 313 -4.25 21.01 28.33
N SER A 314 -3.62 19.97 27.79
CA SER A 314 -3.92 18.57 28.13
C SER A 314 -3.00 18.01 29.22
N SER A 315 -2.09 18.82 29.78
CA SER A 315 -1.19 18.43 30.88
C SER A 315 -1.91 18.17 32.21
N SER A 316 -3.14 18.68 32.39
CA SER A 316 -3.96 18.42 33.57
C SER A 316 -4.40 16.94 33.59
N ASN A 317 -3.70 16.13 34.37
CA ASN A 317 -3.85 14.68 34.55
C ASN A 317 -5.24 14.12 34.21
N TRP A 318 -5.34 13.44 33.06
CA TRP A 318 -6.39 12.45 32.83
C TRP A 318 -6.21 11.32 33.85
N THR A 319 -7.02 11.35 34.92
CA THR A 319 -6.95 10.33 35.99
C THR A 319 -7.58 9.02 35.54
N THR A 320 -7.11 7.90 36.10
CA THR A 320 -7.76 6.59 35.95
C THR A 320 -9.24 6.72 36.32
N GLY A 321 -10.14 6.46 35.38
CA GLY A 321 -11.60 6.62 35.54
C GLY A 321 -12.22 7.82 34.83
N THR A 322 -11.43 8.72 34.21
CA THR A 322 -11.95 9.87 33.43
C THR A 322 -12.63 9.47 32.11
N TYR A 323 -12.72 8.17 31.82
CA TYR A 323 -13.21 7.64 30.56
C TYR A 323 -14.01 6.35 30.75
N GLN A 324 -15.22 6.30 30.18
CA GLN A 324 -16.00 5.07 30.07
C GLN A 324 -16.54 4.96 28.65
N ASN A 325 -15.87 4.15 27.83
CA ASN A 325 -16.41 3.80 26.52
C ASN A 325 -17.25 2.54 26.63
N ALA A 326 -18.44 2.61 26.06
CA ALA A 326 -19.18 1.42 25.68
C ALA A 326 -19.04 1.18 24.18
N ASN A 327 -19.18 -0.09 23.81
CA ASN A 327 -19.53 -0.50 22.45
C ASN A 327 -18.51 -0.10 21.37
N GLY A 328 -17.26 0.14 21.77
CA GLY A 328 -16.16 0.40 20.85
C GLY A 328 -16.16 1.77 20.18
N GLY A 329 -16.99 2.74 20.59
CA GLY A 329 -16.99 4.11 20.07
C GLY A 329 -15.88 4.99 20.64
N ALA A 330 -15.59 6.11 19.98
CA ALA A 330 -14.57 7.08 20.39
C ALA A 330 -15.15 8.30 21.11
N LEU A 331 -14.32 8.97 21.92
CA LEU A 331 -14.55 10.36 22.35
C LEU A 331 -13.85 11.28 21.36
N TYR A 332 -14.52 12.37 20.98
CA TYR A 332 -13.94 13.36 20.09
C TYR A 332 -13.43 14.57 20.86
N ILE A 333 -12.22 15.01 20.51
CA ILE A 333 -11.68 16.32 20.87
C ILE A 333 -11.58 17.12 19.58
N GLU A 334 -12.30 18.23 19.52
CA GLU A 334 -12.52 19.00 18.30
C GLU A 334 -12.23 20.48 18.52
N GLY A 335 -11.58 21.12 17.54
CA GLY A 335 -11.46 22.58 17.54
C GLY A 335 -12.76 23.23 17.09
N VAL A 336 -13.13 24.36 17.70
CA VAL A 336 -14.27 25.16 17.19
C VAL A 336 -13.90 25.91 15.91
N ASP A 337 -12.61 26.12 15.68
CA ASP A 337 -12.05 26.85 14.55
C ASP A 337 -10.58 26.44 14.29
N SER A 338 -9.93 27.10 13.32
CA SER A 338 -8.51 26.87 12.98
C SER A 338 -7.52 27.38 14.02
N ALA A 339 -7.93 28.25 14.95
CA ALA A 339 -7.06 28.75 16.03
C ALA A 339 -7.00 27.79 17.22
N SER A 340 -8.02 26.93 17.33
CA SER A 340 -8.18 25.95 18.39
C SER A 340 -6.97 25.01 18.49
N THR A 341 -6.31 25.02 19.64
CA THR A 341 -5.04 24.34 19.87
C THR A 341 -5.07 23.52 21.15
N VAL A 342 -4.51 22.31 21.10
CA VAL A 342 -4.17 21.51 22.28
C VAL A 342 -2.66 21.49 22.46
N SER A 343 -2.20 21.99 23.60
CA SER A 343 -0.80 21.89 24.02
C SER A 343 -0.57 20.51 24.62
N GLN A 344 0.27 19.72 23.93
CA GLN A 344 0.78 18.41 24.30
C GLN A 344 -0.18 17.47 25.07
N PRO A 345 -0.69 16.39 24.44
CA PRO A 345 -1.36 15.31 25.16
C PRO A 345 -0.32 14.46 25.91
N SER A 346 0.23 15.00 26.99
CA SER A 346 1.12 14.30 27.94
C SER A 346 0.35 14.01 29.22
N GLY A 347 -0.59 13.08 29.14
CA GLY A 347 -1.15 12.40 30.30
C GLY A 347 -0.74 10.93 30.31
N ASN A 348 -1.02 10.21 31.40
CA ASN A 348 -1.08 8.75 31.44
C ASN A 348 -2.23 8.21 30.55
N ASP A 349 -2.32 8.68 29.31
CA ASP A 349 -3.32 8.29 28.35
C ASP A 349 -3.01 6.89 27.83
N ARG A 350 -3.40 5.88 28.61
CA ARG A 350 -3.67 4.53 28.08
C ARG A 350 -4.98 4.52 27.25
N GLN A 351 -5.31 5.64 26.61
CA GLN A 351 -6.61 5.89 26.00
C GLN A 351 -6.62 5.39 24.56
N LEU A 352 -7.10 4.17 24.38
CA LEU A 352 -7.09 3.50 23.07
C LEU A 352 -8.11 4.06 22.08
N TYR A 353 -8.99 5.00 22.44
CA TYR A 353 -10.16 5.37 21.63
C TYR A 353 -10.52 6.88 21.57
N THR A 354 -9.58 7.79 21.84
CA THR A 354 -9.81 9.23 21.61
C THR A 354 -9.45 9.60 20.16
N ILE A 355 -10.29 10.42 19.51
CA ILE A 355 -10.04 10.97 18.17
C ILE A 355 -9.91 12.49 18.30
N TYR A 356 -8.73 13.02 17.94
CA TYR A 356 -8.54 14.45 17.74
C TYR A 356 -8.94 14.81 16.32
N ARG A 357 -9.75 15.85 16.15
CA ARG A 357 -10.15 16.30 14.82
C ARG A 357 -10.29 17.80 14.68
N ASN A 358 -10.05 18.30 13.46
CA ASN A 358 -10.23 19.71 13.11
C ASN A 358 -9.56 20.64 14.13
N ILE A 359 -8.34 20.31 14.56
CA ILE A 359 -7.67 20.97 15.67
C ILE A 359 -6.16 21.02 15.44
N LYS A 360 -5.50 22.04 16.01
CA LYS A 360 -4.04 22.08 16.09
C LYS A 360 -3.55 21.35 17.34
N ILE A 361 -2.48 20.57 17.20
CA ILE A 361 -1.73 20.00 18.33
C ILE A 361 -0.32 20.61 18.31
N THR A 362 0.11 21.17 19.44
CA THR A 362 1.49 21.68 19.59
C THR A 362 2.24 20.80 20.57
N ARG A 363 3.38 20.23 20.15
CA ARG A 363 4.28 19.51 21.07
C ARG A 363 4.99 20.54 21.95
N THR A 364 4.94 20.36 23.26
CA THR A 364 5.63 21.23 24.23
C THR A 364 6.78 20.53 24.96
N THR A 365 6.89 19.20 24.88
CA THR A 365 8.05 18.44 25.40
C THR A 365 8.47 17.30 24.48
N THR A 366 9.55 16.63 24.88
CA THR A 366 10.15 15.47 24.20
C THR A 366 9.34 14.19 24.37
N THR A 367 8.32 14.16 25.23
CA THR A 367 7.44 12.99 25.37
C THR A 367 6.62 12.81 24.09
N GLY A 368 6.65 11.60 23.52
CA GLY A 368 5.83 11.25 22.36
C GLY A 368 4.33 11.30 22.67
N LEU A 369 3.52 11.49 21.64
CA LEU A 369 2.07 11.51 21.73
C LEU A 369 1.52 10.17 22.25
N ARG A 370 0.49 10.27 23.09
CA ARG A 370 -0.24 9.14 23.69
C ARG A 370 -1.70 9.12 23.24
N SER A 371 -1.93 9.35 21.95
CA SER A 371 -3.29 9.42 21.40
C SER A 371 -3.31 8.78 20.02
N ASN A 372 -4.24 7.84 19.85
CA ASN A 372 -4.06 6.78 18.87
C ASN A 372 -4.71 7.06 17.51
N ARG A 373 -5.43 8.19 17.36
CA ARG A 373 -6.23 8.53 16.18
C ARG A 373 -6.32 10.04 15.93
N LEU A 374 -5.96 10.47 14.71
CA LEU A 374 -5.97 11.88 14.29
C LEU A 374 -6.75 12.04 12.98
N ARG A 375 -7.66 13.02 12.90
CA ARG A 375 -8.47 13.31 11.70
C ARG A 375 -8.46 14.79 11.37
N ASN A 376 -7.86 15.20 10.26
CA ASN A 376 -7.74 16.62 9.90
C ASN A 376 -7.07 17.43 11.02
N VAL A 377 -5.84 17.05 11.37
CA VAL A 377 -5.06 17.64 12.47
C VAL A 377 -3.83 18.32 11.91
N THR A 378 -3.56 19.54 12.37
CA THR A 378 -2.26 20.18 12.17
C THR A 378 -1.41 19.96 13.41
N LEU A 379 -0.28 19.29 13.26
CA LEU A 379 0.68 19.05 14.30
C LEU A 379 1.89 19.95 14.13
N ASP A 380 2.14 20.79 15.13
CA ASP A 380 3.38 21.51 15.28
C ASP A 380 4.34 20.65 16.13
N ASN A 381 5.38 20.14 15.48
CA ASN A 381 6.36 19.28 16.15
C ASN A 381 7.30 20.09 17.05
N ALA A 382 7.27 21.42 16.99
CA ALA A 382 8.08 22.33 17.81
C ALA A 382 9.57 21.95 17.84
N SER A 383 10.11 21.52 16.69
CA SER A 383 11.51 21.09 16.52
C SER A 383 11.95 19.96 17.46
N GLN A 384 11.01 19.18 18.00
CA GLN A 384 11.32 18.02 18.82
C GLN A 384 11.97 16.92 17.97
N THR A 385 13.08 16.37 18.44
CA THR A 385 13.85 15.34 17.71
C THR A 385 13.51 13.91 18.15
N THR A 386 12.73 13.75 19.22
CA THR A 386 12.26 12.45 19.70
C THR A 386 11.08 11.93 18.86
N ALA A 387 10.89 10.61 18.91
CA ALA A 387 9.80 9.92 18.23
C ALA A 387 8.44 10.57 18.52
N LEU A 388 7.61 10.67 17.48
CA LEU A 388 6.28 11.28 17.56
C LEU A 388 5.37 10.50 18.49
N LEU A 389 5.51 9.18 18.57
CA LEU A 389 4.69 8.31 19.39
C LEU A 389 5.45 7.86 20.64
N ALA A 390 4.74 7.80 21.76
CA ALA A 390 5.27 7.15 22.96
C ALA A 390 5.30 5.61 22.79
N THR A 391 6.06 4.94 23.66
CA THR A 391 6.09 3.47 23.73
C THR A 391 4.70 2.85 23.93
N ASN A 392 4.47 1.74 23.24
CA ASN A 392 3.25 0.97 23.12
C ASN A 392 2.05 1.76 22.57
N GLN A 393 2.30 2.77 21.73
CA GLN A 393 1.24 3.55 21.07
C GLN A 393 1.13 3.22 19.59
N ILE A 394 -0.05 3.48 19.05
CA ILE A 394 -0.40 3.22 17.65
C ILE A 394 -0.92 4.52 17.05
N LEU A 395 -0.59 4.82 15.80
CA LEU A 395 -1.22 5.92 15.07
C LEU A 395 -2.08 5.42 13.91
N ARG A 396 -3.33 5.88 13.88
CA ARG A 396 -4.15 5.95 12.67
C ARG A 396 -4.45 7.42 12.37
N ALA A 397 -3.95 7.94 11.26
CA ALA A 397 -4.11 9.33 10.87
C ALA A 397 -4.77 9.45 9.50
N ASN A 398 -5.72 10.37 9.38
CA ASN A 398 -6.28 10.81 8.10
C ASN A 398 -6.24 12.35 8.05
N GLY A 399 -5.54 12.94 7.10
CA GLY A 399 -5.38 14.40 7.01
C GLY A 399 -4.49 14.94 8.12
N LEU A 400 -3.25 14.47 8.20
CA LEU A 400 -2.29 14.98 9.16
C LEU A 400 -1.35 15.95 8.45
N THR A 401 -1.24 17.18 8.95
CA THR A 401 -0.19 18.10 8.50
C THR A 401 0.84 18.24 9.60
N ILE A 402 2.12 17.94 9.35
CA ILE A 402 3.19 18.13 10.33
C ILE A 402 4.14 19.23 9.87
N THR A 403 4.42 20.14 10.79
CA THR A 403 5.36 21.27 10.61
C THR A 403 6.46 21.21 11.66
N ASN A 404 7.53 21.99 11.45
CA ASN A 404 8.67 22.11 12.38
C ASN A 404 9.35 20.75 12.68
N VAL A 405 9.49 19.93 11.64
CA VAL A 405 10.25 18.67 11.70
C VAL A 405 11.73 18.96 11.42
N THR A 406 12.57 18.74 12.42
CA THR A 406 14.03 18.97 12.37
C THR A 406 14.84 17.70 12.62
N GLY A 407 14.21 16.59 13.02
CA GLY A 407 14.86 15.31 13.28
C GLY A 407 14.30 14.16 12.42
N VAL A 408 15.18 13.28 11.96
CA VAL A 408 14.84 12.12 11.09
C VAL A 408 13.94 11.10 11.79
N SER A 409 14.00 11.05 13.13
CA SER A 409 13.35 10.03 13.97
C SER A 409 11.89 10.31 14.33
N VAL A 410 11.28 11.42 13.87
CA VAL A 410 9.91 11.79 14.25
C VAL A 410 8.93 10.66 13.92
N PHE A 411 9.04 10.04 12.74
CA PHE A 411 8.25 8.87 12.35
C PHE A 411 9.00 7.54 12.47
N GLY A 412 10.13 7.53 13.21
CA GLY A 412 11.14 6.48 13.15
C GLY A 412 10.61 5.05 13.23
N VAL A 413 11.36 4.10 12.69
CA VAL A 413 10.97 2.69 12.71
C VAL A 413 11.29 2.09 14.07
N SER A 414 10.29 1.52 14.75
CA SER A 414 10.47 0.94 16.09
C SER A 414 9.55 -0.25 16.34
N ALA A 415 10.03 -1.23 17.11
CA ALA A 415 9.18 -2.30 17.64
C ALA A 415 8.26 -1.82 18.79
N ASN A 416 8.51 -0.61 19.31
CA ASN A 416 7.82 -0.07 20.48
C ASN A 416 6.58 0.74 20.15
N TYR A 417 6.33 1.10 18.90
CA TYR A 417 5.14 1.83 18.48
C TYR A 417 4.85 1.55 17.00
N GLU A 418 3.62 1.80 16.56
CA GLU A 418 3.20 1.43 15.21
C GLU A 418 2.42 2.56 14.54
N PHE A 419 2.91 3.02 13.39
CA PHE A 419 2.06 3.72 12.43
C PHE A 419 1.27 2.62 11.71
N ARG A 420 -0.07 2.59 11.84
CA ARG A 420 -0.92 1.56 11.21
C ARG A 420 -1.62 2.09 9.97
N LEU A 421 -2.04 3.35 10.00
CA LEU A 421 -2.65 4.05 8.87
C LEU A 421 -2.13 5.49 8.85
N VAL A 422 -1.61 5.91 7.70
CA VAL A 422 -1.25 7.30 7.41
C VAL A 422 -1.86 7.66 6.07
N ARG A 423 -2.99 8.36 6.10
CA ARG A 423 -3.70 8.84 4.91
C ARG A 423 -3.63 10.37 4.85
N GLY A 424 -3.32 10.94 3.69
CA GLY A 424 -3.32 12.39 3.53
C GLY A 424 -2.30 13.10 4.42
N LEU A 425 -1.14 12.48 4.68
CA LEU A 425 -0.06 13.15 5.39
C LEU A 425 0.54 14.25 4.50
N ASP A 426 0.78 15.42 5.07
CA ASP A 426 1.62 16.46 4.50
C ASP A 426 2.68 16.80 5.53
N VAL A 427 3.93 16.40 5.27
CA VAL A 427 5.05 16.72 6.15
C VAL A 427 5.99 17.70 5.48
N SER A 428 6.14 18.84 6.14
CA SER A 428 7.10 19.88 5.81
C SER A 428 8.14 19.98 6.92
N GLY A 429 9.41 20.04 6.54
CA GLY A 429 10.53 20.05 7.46
C GLY A 429 11.85 20.29 6.74
N THR A 430 12.91 20.51 7.49
CA THR A 430 14.25 20.74 6.93
C THR A 430 15.05 19.45 6.75
N VAL A 431 14.50 18.31 7.18
CA VAL A 431 15.16 17.00 7.12
C VAL A 431 14.23 15.92 6.54
N PRO A 432 14.78 14.86 5.93
CA PRO A 432 14.01 13.68 5.57
C PRO A 432 13.42 12.98 6.79
N VAL A 433 12.30 12.28 6.60
CA VAL A 433 11.67 11.45 7.64
C VAL A 433 11.86 9.97 7.37
N ALA A 434 12.03 9.16 8.41
CA ALA A 434 12.00 7.71 8.27
C ALA A 434 10.66 7.15 8.78
N MET A 435 10.00 6.25 8.04
CA MET A 435 8.72 5.64 8.40
C MET A 435 8.71 4.12 8.20
N ASP A 436 7.87 3.42 8.97
CA ASP A 436 7.48 2.03 8.66
C ASP A 436 6.47 2.03 7.50
N PHE A 437 6.47 0.97 6.69
CA PHE A 437 5.68 0.84 5.47
C PHE A 437 4.29 0.19 5.64
N SER A 438 3.65 0.26 6.82
CA SER A 438 2.39 -0.46 7.05
C SER A 438 1.30 -0.11 6.02
N THR A 439 0.83 1.14 6.00
CA THR A 439 -0.19 1.66 5.09
C THR A 439 -0.06 3.18 5.07
N VAL A 440 0.61 3.68 4.02
CA VAL A 440 0.78 5.10 3.72
C VAL A 440 0.11 5.37 2.38
N VAL A 441 -0.92 6.22 2.39
CA VAL A 441 -1.72 6.50 1.19
C VAL A 441 -2.01 7.98 1.01
N GLY A 442 -2.09 8.45 -0.23
CA GLY A 442 -2.55 9.80 -0.55
C GLY A 442 -1.71 10.91 0.08
N SER A 443 -0.42 10.65 0.35
CA SER A 443 0.44 11.49 1.19
C SER A 443 1.48 12.27 0.39
N VAL A 444 2.04 13.32 0.98
CA VAL A 444 3.10 14.14 0.41
C VAL A 444 4.23 14.33 1.43
N PHE A 445 5.44 14.05 0.99
CA PHE A 445 6.68 14.29 1.72
C PHE A 445 7.46 15.37 0.96
N GLN A 446 7.65 16.52 1.60
CA GLN A 446 8.23 17.69 0.92
C GLN A 446 9.76 17.68 0.88
N ASN A 447 10.40 16.86 1.71
CA ASN A 447 11.85 16.87 1.91
C ASN A 447 12.47 15.47 2.08
N GLY A 448 11.94 14.49 1.34
CA GLY A 448 12.39 13.11 1.35
C GLY A 448 11.75 12.26 2.44
N ALA A 449 11.42 11.02 2.11
CA ALA A 449 11.07 9.99 3.07
C ALA A 449 11.84 8.69 2.80
N THR A 450 12.27 8.05 3.88
CA THR A 450 12.81 6.69 3.84
C THR A 450 11.83 5.72 4.47
N PHE A 451 11.39 4.72 3.73
CA PHE A 451 10.53 3.65 4.21
C PHE A 451 11.34 2.38 4.40
N ASN A 452 11.38 1.85 5.62
CA ASN A 452 12.19 0.69 5.97
C ASN A 452 11.34 -0.46 6.53
N ASP A 453 11.83 -1.69 6.38
CA ASP A 453 11.29 -2.83 7.12
C ASP A 453 11.54 -2.70 8.62
N LEU A 454 10.54 -3.13 9.41
CA LEU A 454 10.70 -3.26 10.86
C LEU A 454 11.79 -4.31 11.13
N SER A 455 12.88 -3.89 11.77
CA SER A 455 14.07 -4.70 12.02
C SER A 455 13.89 -5.92 12.95
N THR A 456 12.67 -6.35 13.25
CA THR A 456 12.38 -7.48 14.15
C THR A 456 11.18 -8.33 13.76
N ARG A 457 10.51 -8.07 12.63
CA ARG A 457 9.28 -8.78 12.25
C ARG A 457 9.29 -9.12 10.76
N THR A 458 8.82 -10.31 10.41
CA THR A 458 8.43 -10.64 9.04
C THR A 458 7.37 -9.63 8.60
N ALA A 459 7.75 -8.68 7.74
CA ALA A 459 6.85 -7.62 7.33
C ALA A 459 5.91 -8.14 6.24
N MET A 460 4.66 -8.42 6.64
CA MET A 460 3.59 -8.80 5.72
C MET A 460 2.59 -7.66 5.55
N GLY A 461 2.08 -7.45 4.33
CA GLY A 461 0.92 -6.59 4.10
C GLY A 461 1.22 -5.10 3.93
N GLY A 462 2.45 -4.72 3.64
CA GLY A 462 2.87 -3.32 3.50
C GLY A 462 2.25 -2.60 2.29
N ILE A 463 1.80 -1.36 2.46
CA ILE A 463 1.23 -0.55 1.39
C ILE A 463 1.82 0.86 1.41
N ILE A 464 2.49 1.26 0.34
CA ILE A 464 2.77 2.67 0.02
C ILE A 464 2.12 2.97 -1.33
N ALA A 465 1.08 3.80 -1.33
CA ALA A 465 0.36 4.11 -2.55
C ALA A 465 -0.01 5.58 -2.66
N PHE A 466 -0.17 6.05 -3.90
CA PHE A 466 -0.69 7.39 -4.17
C PHE A 466 0.07 8.51 -3.45
N THR A 467 1.39 8.36 -3.32
CA THR A 467 2.25 9.24 -2.53
C THR A 467 3.21 10.02 -3.43
N ARG A 468 3.50 11.27 -3.06
CA ARG A 468 4.60 12.05 -3.64
C ARG A 468 5.68 12.23 -2.61
N ASP A 469 6.90 11.83 -2.96
CA ASP A 469 8.09 12.05 -2.16
C ASP A 469 9.06 12.91 -2.95
N TYR A 470 9.11 14.18 -2.57
CA TYR A 470 9.94 15.18 -3.20
C TYR A 470 11.28 15.30 -2.49
N LYS A 471 12.29 15.74 -3.23
CA LYS A 471 13.60 16.10 -2.67
C LYS A 471 14.27 14.97 -1.88
N LEU A 472 14.11 13.74 -2.34
CA LEU A 472 14.81 12.60 -1.78
C LEU A 472 16.31 12.77 -2.04
N ALA A 473 17.10 12.87 -0.97
CA ALA A 473 18.55 13.07 -1.07
C ALA A 473 19.36 11.79 -0.85
N SER A 474 18.72 10.68 -0.46
CA SER A 474 19.36 9.40 -0.18
C SER A 474 18.39 8.23 -0.43
N SER A 475 18.40 7.17 0.39
CA SER A 475 17.52 6.01 0.22
C SER A 475 16.04 6.35 0.45
N GLY A 476 15.18 5.96 -0.49
CA GLY A 476 13.73 6.01 -0.42
C GLY A 476 13.12 4.75 0.19
N PHE A 477 13.44 3.54 -0.31
CA PHE A 477 12.86 2.29 0.21
C PHE A 477 13.90 1.20 0.41
N ASN A 478 13.82 0.53 1.57
CA ASN A 478 14.68 -0.59 1.93
C ASN A 478 13.83 -1.77 2.41
N ILE A 479 13.57 -2.71 1.51
CA ILE A 479 12.64 -3.82 1.73
C ILE A 479 13.35 -5.16 1.48
N GLY A 480 13.17 -6.11 2.39
CA GLY A 480 13.79 -7.44 2.27
C GLY A 480 15.29 -7.43 2.55
N GLN A 481 15.77 -6.48 3.38
CA GLN A 481 17.20 -6.34 3.67
C GLN A 481 17.62 -7.33 4.76
N ASN A 482 16.95 -7.29 5.91
CA ASN A 482 17.31 -8.16 7.04
C ASN A 482 16.36 -9.36 7.19
N TYR A 483 15.14 -9.24 6.68
CA TYR A 483 14.07 -10.21 6.90
C TYR A 483 13.32 -10.50 5.61
N SER A 484 12.78 -11.71 5.52
CA SER A 484 11.87 -12.04 4.41
C SER A 484 10.60 -11.20 4.52
N VAL A 485 10.12 -10.75 3.36
CA VAL A 485 8.89 -9.98 3.22
C VAL A 485 7.96 -10.66 2.24
N ASP A 486 6.66 -10.56 2.51
CA ASP A 486 5.61 -11.11 1.67
C ASP A 486 4.46 -10.10 1.56
N ARG A 487 3.80 -10.05 0.40
CA ARG A 487 2.61 -9.21 0.17
C ARG A 487 2.86 -7.73 0.44
N VAL A 488 3.66 -7.10 -0.40
CA VAL A 488 3.98 -5.66 -0.33
C VAL A 488 3.51 -4.95 -1.60
N ALA A 489 2.90 -3.78 -1.47
CA ALA A 489 2.39 -2.98 -2.56
C ALA A 489 3.01 -1.57 -2.59
N LEU A 490 3.67 -1.24 -3.71
CA LEU A 490 4.10 0.11 -4.09
C LEU A 490 3.34 0.52 -5.34
N VAL A 491 2.36 1.40 -5.18
CA VAL A 491 1.39 1.66 -6.25
C VAL A 491 1.21 3.15 -6.50
N GLN A 492 1.52 3.59 -7.71
CA GLN A 492 1.25 4.94 -8.19
C GLN A 492 1.86 6.03 -7.31
N ASN A 493 3.16 5.92 -7.06
CA ASN A 493 3.91 6.93 -6.30
C ASN A 493 4.87 7.71 -7.21
N LEU A 494 5.19 8.94 -6.81
CA LEU A 494 6.28 9.73 -7.37
C LEU A 494 7.44 9.77 -6.36
N PHE A 495 8.64 9.40 -6.81
CA PHE A 495 9.88 9.50 -6.04
C PHE A 495 10.89 10.37 -6.79
N GLU A 496 11.12 11.57 -6.26
CA GLU A 496 12.03 12.53 -6.85
C GLU A 496 13.33 12.60 -6.08
N HIS A 497 14.37 12.01 -6.67
CA HIS A 497 15.72 12.11 -6.16
C HIS A 497 16.38 13.41 -6.67
N ILE A 498 17.01 14.15 -5.76
CA ILE A 498 17.71 15.43 -6.04
C ILE A 498 19.18 15.43 -5.61
N GLY A 499 19.65 14.36 -4.97
CA GLY A 499 21.02 14.24 -4.49
C GLY A 499 22.04 14.06 -5.61
N THR A 500 23.32 14.17 -5.27
CA THR A 500 24.46 13.88 -6.17
C THR A 500 25.34 12.76 -5.63
N ASP A 501 24.98 12.19 -4.49
CA ASP A 501 25.71 11.09 -3.88
C ASP A 501 25.41 9.77 -4.58
N THR A 502 26.37 8.87 -4.68
CA THR A 502 26.15 7.54 -5.26
C THR A 502 25.39 6.67 -4.26
N SER A 503 24.13 7.00 -3.98
CA SER A 503 23.26 6.28 -3.07
C SER A 503 22.32 5.35 -3.84
N ASN A 504 21.94 4.23 -3.22
CA ASN A 504 20.85 3.41 -3.73
C ASN A 504 19.54 4.00 -3.21
N THR A 505 18.68 4.44 -4.14
CA THR A 505 17.43 5.06 -3.74
C THR A 505 16.40 3.98 -3.41
N ASN A 506 16.37 2.85 -4.12
CA ASN A 506 15.39 1.80 -3.85
C ASN A 506 16.02 0.41 -3.82
N ARG A 507 15.65 -0.37 -2.80
CA ARG A 507 16.10 -1.74 -2.57
C ARG A 507 14.93 -2.68 -2.29
N PHE A 508 14.80 -3.71 -3.12
CA PHE A 508 13.91 -4.85 -2.90
C PHE A 508 14.72 -6.13 -2.95
N GLY A 509 15.07 -6.69 -1.79
CA GLY A 509 16.04 -7.78 -1.72
C GLY A 509 17.37 -7.36 -2.37
N GLY A 510 17.78 -6.10 -2.20
CA GLY A 510 19.02 -5.56 -2.75
C GLY A 510 20.24 -5.86 -1.87
N ASP A 511 21.43 -5.70 -2.45
CA ASP A 511 22.76 -5.86 -1.82
C ASP A 511 22.89 -7.14 -0.98
N SER A 512 23.80 -7.20 0.00
CA SER A 512 24.05 -8.35 0.87
C SER A 512 22.91 -8.67 1.87
N GLY A 513 21.67 -8.31 1.55
CA GLY A 513 20.50 -8.63 2.34
C GLY A 513 20.28 -10.14 2.50
N LEU A 514 19.53 -10.51 3.54
CA LEU A 514 19.24 -11.90 3.92
C LEU A 514 17.80 -12.32 3.59
N GLY A 515 16.92 -11.36 3.33
CA GLY A 515 15.48 -11.59 3.17
C GLY A 515 15.04 -12.04 1.78
N ASN A 516 14.12 -13.01 1.73
CA ASN A 516 13.36 -13.30 0.52
C ASN A 516 12.30 -12.22 0.28
N VAL A 517 11.95 -11.96 -0.98
CA VAL A 517 10.87 -11.04 -1.32
C VAL A 517 9.86 -11.79 -2.18
N THR A 518 8.70 -12.09 -1.58
CA THR A 518 7.61 -12.80 -2.26
C THR A 518 6.41 -11.87 -2.42
N SER A 519 5.67 -12.01 -3.53
CA SER A 519 4.44 -11.25 -3.78
C SER A 519 4.63 -9.72 -3.65
N LEU A 520 5.55 -9.18 -4.45
CA LEU A 520 5.71 -7.73 -4.62
C LEU A 520 4.78 -7.22 -5.71
N ILE A 521 4.01 -6.19 -5.39
CA ILE A 521 3.23 -5.40 -6.33
C ILE A 521 3.92 -4.06 -6.50
N CYS A 522 4.38 -3.75 -7.70
CA CYS A 522 4.97 -2.45 -8.03
C CYS A 522 4.34 -1.94 -9.33
N TRP A 523 3.38 -1.03 -9.22
CA TRP A 523 2.61 -0.55 -10.36
C TRP A 523 2.64 0.94 -10.52
N ASN A 524 2.81 1.42 -11.75
CA ASN A 524 2.61 2.82 -12.12
C ASN A 524 3.40 3.81 -11.26
N ASN A 525 4.57 3.44 -10.72
CA ASN A 525 5.41 4.38 -9.99
C ASN A 525 6.29 5.16 -10.97
N THR A 526 6.59 6.41 -10.64
CA THR A 526 7.55 7.25 -11.34
C THR A 526 8.73 7.54 -10.42
N PHE A 527 9.90 7.04 -10.77
CA PHE A 527 11.17 7.35 -10.14
C PHE A 527 11.95 8.30 -11.04
N VAL A 528 12.38 9.44 -10.52
CA VAL A 528 13.16 10.42 -11.26
C VAL A 528 14.46 10.76 -10.54
N GLY A 529 15.52 10.87 -11.32
CA GLY A 529 16.86 11.25 -10.90
C GLY A 529 17.84 10.90 -12.02
N TYR A 530 19.11 10.73 -11.67
CA TYR A 530 20.17 10.51 -12.62
C TYR A 530 20.93 9.20 -12.35
N ASP A 531 20.95 8.30 -13.35
CA ASP A 531 21.86 7.15 -13.45
C ASP A 531 22.17 6.45 -12.10
N ILE A 532 23.46 6.28 -11.77
CA ILE A 532 23.96 5.52 -10.61
C ILE A 532 23.64 6.19 -9.27
N VAL A 533 23.32 7.50 -9.29
CA VAL A 533 22.99 8.33 -8.12
C VAL A 533 21.55 8.04 -7.66
N ASN A 534 20.67 7.61 -8.55
CA ASN A 534 19.34 7.13 -8.22
C ASN A 534 19.10 5.73 -8.77
N ARG A 535 19.98 4.80 -8.38
CA ARG A 535 19.91 3.41 -8.81
C ARG A 535 18.93 2.57 -7.99
N HIS A 536 18.30 1.62 -8.67
CA HIS A 536 17.35 0.66 -8.08
C HIS A 536 18.01 -0.72 -8.01
N ASN A 537 18.34 -1.19 -6.81
CA ASN A 537 18.98 -2.50 -6.57
C ASN A 537 17.90 -3.55 -6.26
N TRP A 538 17.53 -4.36 -7.25
CA TRP A 538 16.35 -5.22 -7.19
C TRP A 538 16.71 -6.70 -7.33
N ALA A 539 16.15 -7.53 -6.44
CA ALA A 539 16.29 -8.98 -6.44
C ALA A 539 17.75 -9.43 -6.55
N TYR A 540 18.65 -8.85 -5.76
CA TYR A 540 20.04 -9.25 -5.75
C TYR A 540 20.17 -10.63 -5.12
N VAL A 541 21.11 -11.42 -5.63
CA VAL A 541 21.53 -12.71 -5.08
C VAL A 541 23.05 -12.74 -5.13
N ASP A 542 23.68 -11.91 -4.29
CA ASP A 542 25.11 -11.56 -4.32
C ASP A 542 25.80 -11.64 -2.94
N GLY A 543 25.25 -12.40 -1.99
CA GLY A 543 25.85 -12.60 -0.68
C GLY A 543 26.89 -13.73 -0.68
N THR A 544 27.74 -13.78 0.35
CA THR A 544 28.55 -14.99 0.62
C THR A 544 27.63 -16.08 1.15
N PHE A 545 27.49 -17.17 0.40
CA PHE A 545 26.71 -18.33 0.81
C PHE A 545 27.63 -19.30 1.57
N ALA A 546 27.21 -19.83 2.72
CA ALA A 546 27.89 -21.01 3.27
C ALA A 546 27.76 -22.15 2.24
N SER A 547 28.79 -22.99 2.05
CA SER A 547 28.72 -24.06 1.04
C SER A 547 27.50 -24.95 1.31
N GLY A 548 26.55 -24.99 0.37
CA GLY A 548 25.29 -25.74 0.52
C GLY A 548 24.15 -25.02 1.25
N ALA A 549 24.29 -23.74 1.61
CA ALA A 549 23.22 -22.92 2.21
C ALA A 549 22.54 -21.99 1.19
N GLN A 550 21.29 -21.60 1.49
CA GLN A 550 20.31 -21.06 0.55
C GLN A 550 20.73 -19.78 -0.19
N SER A 551 20.53 -19.80 -1.51
CA SER A 551 20.23 -18.61 -2.30
C SER A 551 18.92 -17.98 -1.80
N ARG A 552 18.89 -16.64 -1.70
CA ARG A 552 17.61 -15.91 -1.60
C ARG A 552 16.73 -16.26 -2.79
N VAL A 553 15.43 -16.39 -2.56
CA VAL A 553 14.43 -16.61 -3.60
C VAL A 553 13.48 -15.43 -3.64
N HIS A 554 13.40 -14.79 -4.80
CA HIS A 554 12.48 -13.71 -5.08
C HIS A 554 11.45 -14.21 -6.08
N LYS A 555 10.15 -14.14 -5.77
CA LYS A 555 9.12 -14.72 -6.66
C LYS A 555 7.76 -14.06 -6.54
N LEU A 556 6.91 -14.32 -7.54
CA LEU A 556 5.52 -13.85 -7.63
C LEU A 556 5.39 -12.32 -7.72
N TRP A 557 6.39 -11.64 -8.28
CA TRP A 557 6.34 -10.20 -8.47
C TRP A 557 5.34 -9.82 -9.57
N SER A 558 4.78 -8.62 -9.48
CA SER A 558 3.99 -7.95 -10.50
C SER A 558 4.51 -6.54 -10.63
N VAL A 559 5.31 -6.29 -11.66
CA VAL A 559 6.00 -5.02 -11.88
C VAL A 559 5.48 -4.44 -13.19
N ARG A 560 4.56 -3.49 -13.11
CA ARG A 560 3.75 -3.08 -14.28
C ARG A 560 3.72 -1.57 -14.45
N GLY A 561 4.03 -1.11 -15.66
CA GLY A 561 3.86 0.27 -16.05
C GLY A 561 4.65 1.28 -15.21
N ASN A 562 5.84 0.94 -14.70
CA ASN A 562 6.64 1.89 -13.93
C ASN A 562 7.64 2.63 -14.82
N ILE A 563 8.02 3.84 -14.41
CA ILE A 563 9.18 4.56 -14.95
C ILE A 563 10.27 4.55 -13.88
N PHE A 564 11.35 3.84 -14.14
CA PHE A 564 12.53 3.75 -13.29
C PHE A 564 13.63 4.69 -13.79
N THR A 565 14.53 5.07 -12.88
CA THR A 565 15.77 5.77 -13.23
C THR A 565 16.76 4.80 -13.87
N GLN A 566 17.30 3.87 -13.07
CA GLN A 566 18.18 2.79 -13.50
C GLN A 566 17.84 1.53 -12.72
N MET A 567 17.77 0.38 -13.38
CA MET A 567 17.51 -0.90 -12.72
C MET A 567 18.71 -1.81 -12.75
N ASN A 568 19.07 -2.33 -11.59
CA ASN A 568 20.15 -3.28 -11.43
C ASN A 568 19.62 -4.55 -10.78
N MET A 569 20.18 -5.69 -11.17
CA MET A 569 20.01 -7.00 -10.54
C MET A 569 21.37 -7.68 -10.41
N LYS A 570 21.55 -8.61 -9.47
CA LYS A 570 22.77 -9.43 -9.36
C LYS A 570 22.39 -10.88 -9.14
N GLY A 571 23.15 -11.81 -9.70
CA GLY A 571 22.92 -13.24 -9.53
C GLY A 571 24.17 -14.04 -9.86
N ASP A 572 23.99 -15.28 -10.30
CA ASP A 572 25.06 -16.22 -10.65
C ASP A 572 26.21 -15.64 -11.48
N VAL A 573 25.95 -14.84 -12.51
CA VAL A 573 27.02 -14.21 -13.30
C VAL A 573 27.84 -13.21 -12.48
N PHE A 574 27.16 -12.37 -11.68
CA PHE A 574 27.84 -11.43 -10.79
C PHE A 574 28.67 -12.17 -9.74
N VAL A 575 28.11 -13.22 -9.12
CA VAL A 575 28.85 -14.02 -8.12
C VAL A 575 30.07 -14.69 -8.75
N GLY A 576 29.94 -15.26 -9.95
CA GLY A 576 31.01 -15.96 -10.63
C GLY A 576 32.14 -15.08 -11.17
N THR A 577 31.88 -13.79 -11.39
CA THR A 577 32.84 -12.87 -12.02
C THR A 577 33.27 -11.69 -11.16
N ASN A 578 32.49 -11.33 -10.14
CA ASN A 578 32.71 -10.12 -9.34
C ASN A 578 31.86 -10.09 -8.04
N ASN A 579 31.94 -11.11 -7.16
CA ASN A 579 31.19 -11.09 -5.91
C ASN A 579 31.76 -10.04 -4.92
N ASN A 580 31.21 -8.82 -4.91
CA ASN A 580 31.71 -7.69 -4.09
C ASN A 580 33.24 -7.51 -4.16
N GLY A 581 33.83 -7.73 -5.34
CA GLY A 581 35.28 -7.60 -5.58
C GLY A 581 36.07 -8.91 -5.60
N THR A 582 35.50 -10.05 -5.19
CA THR A 582 36.17 -11.36 -5.24
C THR A 582 35.27 -12.39 -5.90
N PRO A 583 35.56 -12.89 -7.11
CA PRO A 583 34.75 -13.93 -7.77
C PRO A 583 34.60 -15.19 -6.90
N ASP A 584 33.40 -15.77 -6.87
CA ASP A 584 33.10 -17.05 -6.21
C ASP A 584 32.44 -18.03 -7.22
N PRO A 585 33.24 -18.63 -8.12
CA PRO A 585 32.74 -19.53 -9.15
C PRO A 585 32.11 -20.80 -8.60
N THR A 586 32.42 -21.17 -7.35
CA THR A 586 31.91 -22.38 -6.69
C THR A 586 30.45 -22.20 -6.29
N ASN A 587 30.10 -21.04 -5.71
CA ASN A 587 28.73 -20.76 -5.28
C ASN A 587 27.87 -20.10 -6.36
N ALA A 588 28.48 -19.53 -7.41
CA ALA A 588 27.78 -18.89 -8.51
C ALA A 588 26.61 -19.71 -9.09
N PRO A 589 26.72 -21.02 -9.36
CA PRO A 589 25.61 -21.81 -9.91
C PRO A 589 24.36 -21.84 -9.02
N ASN A 590 24.51 -21.57 -7.72
CA ASN A 590 23.41 -21.55 -6.75
C ASN A 590 22.72 -20.19 -6.67
N ALA A 591 23.34 -19.10 -7.14
CA ALA A 591 22.84 -17.73 -7.03
C ALA A 591 21.78 -17.38 -8.09
N ILE A 592 20.78 -18.27 -8.25
CA ILE A 592 19.78 -18.23 -9.32
C ILE A 592 18.36 -17.92 -8.82
N GLY A 593 18.17 -17.69 -7.52
CA GLY A 593 16.84 -17.52 -6.93
C GLY A 593 16.10 -16.22 -7.34
N ASN A 594 16.70 -15.35 -8.15
CA ASN A 594 16.06 -14.20 -8.79
C ASN A 594 15.75 -14.42 -10.28
N TRP A 595 15.90 -15.62 -10.80
CA TRP A 595 15.81 -15.84 -12.25
C TRP A 595 14.45 -15.43 -12.84
N SER A 596 13.34 -15.64 -12.14
CA SER A 596 12.04 -15.11 -12.60
C SER A 596 12.07 -13.60 -12.89
N GLN A 597 12.81 -12.83 -12.09
CA GLN A 597 12.96 -11.39 -12.24
C GLN A 597 13.94 -11.07 -13.37
N ARG A 598 15.02 -11.85 -13.53
CA ARG A 598 15.92 -11.73 -14.69
C ARG A 598 15.22 -11.98 -16.01
N TYR A 599 14.22 -12.86 -16.04
CA TYR A 599 13.41 -13.12 -17.23
C TYR A 599 12.09 -12.32 -17.26
N GLY A 600 11.94 -11.26 -16.47
CA GLY A 600 10.79 -10.36 -16.54
C GLY A 600 9.43 -11.03 -16.32
N VAL A 601 9.39 -12.12 -15.54
CA VAL A 601 8.15 -12.87 -15.25
C VAL A 601 7.23 -12.01 -14.39
N GLY A 602 6.05 -11.69 -14.89
CA GLY A 602 5.11 -10.75 -14.25
C GLY A 602 5.43 -9.28 -14.51
N TRP A 603 6.33 -8.98 -15.47
CA TRP A 603 6.74 -7.62 -15.81
C TRP A 603 6.16 -7.18 -17.15
N ILE A 604 5.55 -5.99 -17.16
CA ILE A 604 5.01 -5.42 -18.39
C ILE A 604 5.11 -3.88 -18.41
N GLY A 605 5.47 -3.32 -19.55
CA GLY A 605 5.43 -1.88 -19.79
C GLY A 605 6.34 -1.05 -18.88
N ASN A 606 7.43 -1.63 -18.35
CA ASN A 606 8.36 -0.88 -17.52
C ASN A 606 9.37 -0.10 -18.38
N TRP A 607 9.70 1.10 -17.94
CA TRP A 607 10.63 1.99 -18.59
C TRP A 607 11.84 2.23 -17.70
N THR A 608 13.06 2.22 -18.23
CA THR A 608 14.25 2.72 -17.54
C THR A 608 14.82 3.91 -18.27
N GLN A 609 15.16 4.97 -17.54
CA GLN A 609 15.74 6.19 -18.07
C GLN A 609 17.21 6.01 -18.47
N TYR A 610 17.95 5.15 -17.78
CA TYR A 610 19.36 4.87 -18.04
C TYR A 610 19.61 3.36 -18.16
N ALA A 611 20.75 2.99 -18.71
CA ALA A 611 21.23 1.59 -18.76
C ALA A 611 21.56 1.07 -17.35
N ALA A 612 21.79 -0.24 -17.21
CA ALA A 612 22.23 -0.82 -15.95
C ALA A 612 23.63 -0.31 -15.54
N ALA A 613 24.05 -0.58 -14.31
CA ALA A 613 25.27 -0.01 -13.72
C ALA A 613 26.57 -0.26 -14.52
N ASP A 614 26.63 -1.34 -15.30
CA ASP A 614 27.75 -1.67 -16.19
C ASP A 614 27.60 -1.07 -17.61
N GLY A 615 26.61 -0.21 -17.82
CA GLY A 615 26.20 0.28 -19.15
C GLY A 615 25.48 -0.78 -20.00
N GLY A 616 25.16 -1.93 -19.41
CA GLY A 616 24.55 -3.06 -20.11
C GLY A 616 23.08 -2.83 -20.45
N ALA A 617 22.68 -3.26 -21.64
CA ALA A 617 21.28 -3.45 -22.01
C ALA A 617 20.81 -4.87 -21.67
N PRO A 618 19.49 -5.14 -21.61
CA PRO A 618 19.00 -6.49 -21.37
C PRO A 618 19.55 -7.52 -22.36
N ALA A 619 20.29 -8.51 -21.86
CA ALA A 619 20.99 -9.49 -22.68
C ALA A 619 21.27 -10.76 -21.88
N SER A 620 21.45 -11.89 -22.58
CA SER A 620 21.86 -13.13 -21.94
C SER A 620 23.23 -12.93 -21.29
N ALA A 621 23.41 -13.42 -20.07
CA ALA A 621 24.64 -13.27 -19.29
C ALA A 621 25.01 -11.83 -18.88
N ALA A 622 24.07 -10.88 -18.91
CA ALA A 622 24.30 -9.54 -18.36
C ALA A 622 24.59 -9.62 -16.85
N ILE A 623 25.58 -8.85 -16.38
CA ILE A 623 25.96 -8.84 -14.96
C ILE A 623 24.88 -8.14 -14.15
N PHE A 624 24.53 -6.90 -14.55
CA PHE A 624 23.54 -6.08 -13.84
C PHE A 624 22.16 -6.04 -14.50
N ALA A 625 22.09 -6.09 -15.83
CA ALA A 625 20.82 -6.03 -16.53
C ALA A 625 20.03 -7.34 -16.44
N GLN A 626 18.73 -7.25 -16.69
CA GLN A 626 17.87 -8.41 -16.88
C GLN A 626 18.24 -9.17 -18.16
N ASP A 627 18.01 -10.47 -18.21
CA ASP A 627 18.14 -11.25 -19.43
C ASP A 627 16.98 -10.94 -20.40
N TYR A 628 15.80 -10.63 -19.85
CA TYR A 628 14.63 -10.10 -20.56
C TYR A 628 13.87 -9.15 -19.64
N ALA A 629 13.64 -7.90 -20.06
CA ALA A 629 13.06 -6.85 -19.22
C ALA A 629 11.54 -6.96 -18.98
N GLY A 630 10.88 -7.93 -19.61
CA GLY A 630 9.42 -8.07 -19.60
C GLY A 630 8.78 -7.56 -20.89
N ARG A 631 7.48 -7.86 -21.05
CA ARG A 631 6.73 -7.47 -22.25
C ARG A 631 6.62 -5.95 -22.35
N LYS A 632 6.76 -5.40 -23.56
CA LYS A 632 6.60 -3.96 -23.83
C LYS A 632 7.51 -3.05 -23.00
N ALA A 633 8.62 -3.59 -22.48
CA ALA A 633 9.58 -2.79 -21.73
C ALA A 633 10.37 -1.87 -22.67
N SER A 634 10.77 -0.70 -22.16
CA SER A 634 11.66 0.25 -22.83
C SER A 634 12.87 0.49 -21.93
N SER A 635 14.03 -0.01 -22.32
CA SER A 635 15.24 0.09 -21.49
C SER A 635 16.17 1.17 -22.03
N GLY A 636 16.63 2.05 -21.15
CA GLY A 636 17.72 2.96 -21.44
C GLY A 636 18.99 2.20 -21.83
N THR A 637 19.77 2.77 -22.74
CA THR A 637 20.99 2.17 -23.32
C THR A 637 22.24 3.01 -23.06
N SER A 638 22.12 4.08 -22.28
CA SER A 638 23.21 4.98 -21.94
C SER A 638 23.13 5.37 -20.46
N ASN A 639 24.29 5.64 -19.86
CA ASN A 639 24.42 6.17 -18.50
C ASN A 639 24.44 7.71 -18.48
N THR A 640 24.61 8.36 -19.64
CA THR A 640 24.70 9.83 -19.76
C THR A 640 23.54 10.41 -20.57
N ALA A 641 22.99 9.67 -21.52
CA ALA A 641 21.83 10.08 -22.30
C ALA A 641 20.57 9.45 -21.73
N ARG A 642 19.64 10.29 -21.27
CA ARG A 642 18.36 9.86 -20.71
C ARG A 642 17.45 9.33 -21.82
N ASN A 643 16.96 8.10 -21.67
CA ASN A 643 15.77 7.60 -22.35
C ASN A 643 14.55 8.35 -21.80
N ASP A 644 14.27 9.51 -22.38
CA ASP A 644 13.40 10.52 -21.81
C ASP A 644 11.91 10.17 -21.99
N PRO A 645 11.14 10.02 -20.91
CA PRO A 645 9.69 9.84 -21.00
C PRO A 645 8.95 11.16 -21.30
N LEU A 646 9.63 12.28 -21.50
CA LEU A 646 9.07 13.61 -21.79
C LEU A 646 8.17 14.13 -20.66
N PHE A 647 8.77 14.37 -19.49
CA PHE A 647 8.10 15.04 -18.38
C PHE A 647 7.86 16.52 -18.66
N THR A 648 6.82 17.10 -18.07
CA THR A 648 6.44 18.52 -18.27
C THR A 648 7.46 19.48 -17.67
N ASP A 649 7.93 19.23 -16.44
CA ASP A 649 8.96 20.03 -15.75
C ASP A 649 9.82 19.10 -14.88
N TYR A 650 11.00 18.73 -15.40
CA TYR A 650 11.91 17.83 -14.69
C TYR A 650 12.83 18.61 -13.74
N LYS A 651 12.75 18.30 -12.45
CA LYS A 651 13.57 18.94 -11.39
C LYS A 651 14.34 17.95 -10.49
N GLY A 652 14.39 16.68 -10.89
CA GLY A 652 15.26 15.70 -10.27
C GLY A 652 16.73 15.96 -10.58
N THR A 653 17.63 15.14 -10.02
CA THR A 653 19.05 15.18 -10.35
C THR A 653 19.27 15.04 -11.86
N THR A 654 20.15 15.84 -12.43
CA THR A 654 20.58 15.79 -13.83
C THR A 654 22.08 15.52 -13.92
N SER A 655 22.67 15.69 -15.10
CA SER A 655 24.12 15.74 -15.27
C SER A 655 24.59 16.89 -16.13
N SER A 656 25.87 17.20 -15.98
CA SER A 656 26.67 17.94 -16.94
C SER A 656 27.79 17.01 -17.40
N GLY A 657 27.54 16.23 -18.46
CA GLY A 657 28.42 15.12 -18.87
C GLY A 657 28.23 13.91 -17.95
N THR A 658 29.32 13.43 -17.33
CA THR A 658 29.29 12.31 -16.36
C THR A 658 29.14 12.77 -14.90
N THR A 659 29.20 14.09 -14.64
CA THR A 659 29.09 14.65 -13.30
C THR A 659 27.62 14.89 -12.95
N PRO A 660 27.09 14.27 -11.87
CA PRO A 660 25.74 14.56 -11.38
C PRO A 660 25.60 16.00 -10.92
N VAL A 661 24.44 16.61 -11.21
CA VAL A 661 24.06 17.96 -10.76
C VAL A 661 22.78 17.86 -9.94
N ALA A 662 22.81 18.42 -8.72
CA ALA A 662 21.70 18.36 -7.79
C ALA A 662 20.42 18.94 -8.41
N GLY A 663 19.29 18.27 -8.17
CA GLY A 663 17.98 18.74 -8.61
C GLY A 663 17.47 19.90 -7.76
N ALA A 664 16.65 20.78 -8.35
CA ALA A 664 15.94 21.81 -7.60
C ALA A 664 14.77 21.24 -6.76
N GLY A 665 14.27 20.06 -7.14
CA GLY A 665 13.13 19.38 -6.54
C GLY A 665 11.78 20.01 -6.86
N ALA A 666 10.71 19.34 -6.43
CA ALA A 666 9.32 19.69 -6.64
C ALA A 666 8.96 19.91 -8.13
N GLY A 667 9.42 19.03 -9.02
CA GLY A 667 9.08 19.03 -10.45
C GLY A 667 7.63 18.60 -10.74
N THR A 668 7.20 18.85 -11.99
CA THR A 668 5.90 18.41 -12.52
C THR A 668 6.11 17.27 -13.51
N TYR A 669 5.76 16.06 -13.07
CA TYR A 669 6.09 14.80 -13.78
C TYR A 669 4.92 14.20 -14.56
N THR A 670 3.93 15.01 -14.94
CA THR A 670 2.94 14.65 -15.96
C THR A 670 3.63 14.46 -17.31
N LEU A 671 3.11 13.53 -18.13
CA LEU A 671 3.67 13.24 -19.43
C LEU A 671 3.21 14.27 -20.46
N GLN A 672 4.11 14.68 -21.36
CA GLN A 672 3.74 15.50 -22.50
C GLN A 672 2.97 14.68 -23.54
N ALA A 673 2.13 15.32 -24.37
CA ALA A 673 1.25 14.64 -25.32
C ALA A 673 1.97 13.74 -26.35
N GLY A 674 3.25 14.00 -26.66
CA GLY A 674 4.08 13.19 -27.55
C GLY A 674 4.94 12.14 -26.86
N SER A 675 4.74 11.91 -25.57
CA SER A 675 5.51 10.94 -24.78
C SER A 675 5.38 9.51 -25.31
N ALA A 676 6.51 8.85 -25.52
CA ALA A 676 6.57 7.42 -25.81
C ALA A 676 6.19 6.52 -24.61
N ALA A 677 6.00 7.11 -23.42
CA ALA A 677 5.46 6.44 -22.24
C ALA A 677 3.91 6.40 -22.24
N ILE A 678 3.26 7.00 -23.23
CA ILE A 678 1.81 6.90 -23.46
C ILE A 678 1.53 5.75 -24.45
N GLY A 679 0.47 4.96 -24.24
CA GLY A 679 0.06 3.90 -25.16
C GLY A 679 0.80 2.57 -24.99
N VAL A 680 1.65 2.44 -23.97
CA VAL A 680 2.45 1.23 -23.74
C VAL A 680 1.55 0.07 -23.29
N LEU A 681 0.67 0.30 -22.31
CA LEU A 681 -0.26 -0.72 -21.83
C LEU A 681 -1.55 -0.72 -22.67
N THR A 682 -2.15 -1.88 -22.90
CA THR A 682 -3.48 -1.96 -23.53
C THR A 682 -4.58 -2.07 -22.49
N ALA A 683 -5.83 -1.85 -22.91
CA ALA A 683 -7.00 -2.13 -22.07
C ALA A 683 -6.92 -3.57 -21.51
N GLY A 684 -7.07 -3.71 -20.20
CA GLY A 684 -6.92 -4.98 -19.47
C GLY A 684 -5.50 -5.32 -19.01
N GLU A 685 -4.47 -4.62 -19.47
CA GLU A 685 -3.11 -4.67 -18.89
C GLU A 685 -2.89 -3.57 -17.83
N GLU A 686 -3.69 -2.49 -17.89
CA GLU A 686 -3.75 -1.47 -16.86
C GLU A 686 -4.33 -2.04 -15.56
N MET A 687 -3.61 -1.84 -14.45
CA MET A 687 -4.04 -2.34 -13.13
C MET A 687 -4.82 -1.29 -12.31
N LEU A 688 -4.81 -0.03 -12.75
CA LEU A 688 -5.46 1.10 -12.10
C LEU A 688 -6.30 1.86 -13.12
N ALA A 689 -7.48 2.30 -12.71
CA ALA A 689 -8.38 3.08 -13.57
C ALA A 689 -8.07 4.58 -13.59
N TYR A 690 -7.30 5.09 -12.62
CA TYR A 690 -6.99 6.52 -12.48
C TYR A 690 -5.50 6.75 -12.24
N ASP A 691 -5.01 7.94 -12.58
CA ASP A 691 -3.65 8.41 -12.30
C ASP A 691 -3.54 9.08 -10.91
N LEU A 692 -2.33 9.53 -10.54
CA LEU A 692 -2.06 10.15 -9.23
C LEU A 692 -2.80 11.48 -9.02
N ALA A 693 -3.20 12.16 -10.10
CA ALA A 693 -4.03 13.36 -10.06
C ALA A 693 -5.54 13.04 -10.02
N GLY A 694 -5.92 11.77 -10.13
CA GLY A 694 -7.31 11.31 -10.13
C GLY A 694 -7.98 11.33 -11.51
N ASN A 695 -7.22 11.57 -12.58
CA ASN A 695 -7.76 11.49 -13.93
C ASN A 695 -7.88 10.03 -14.38
N ALA A 696 -8.90 9.70 -15.17
CA ALA A 696 -9.01 8.37 -15.76
C ALA A 696 -7.81 8.04 -16.66
N ARG A 697 -7.32 6.81 -16.59
CA ARG A 697 -6.34 6.25 -17.53
C ARG A 697 -7.11 5.72 -18.74
N ASP A 698 -6.99 6.42 -19.86
CA ASP A 698 -7.70 6.14 -21.11
C ASP A 698 -6.75 5.79 -22.26
N ARG A 699 -5.44 5.70 -21.98
CA ARG A 699 -4.39 5.63 -23.01
C ARG A 699 -3.19 4.74 -22.66
N GLY A 700 -3.27 3.85 -21.67
CA GLY A 700 -2.17 2.90 -21.45
C GLY A 700 -0.88 3.52 -20.93
N SER A 701 -0.94 4.71 -20.34
CA SER A 701 0.25 5.44 -19.88
C SER A 701 0.90 4.76 -18.69
N ILE A 702 2.23 4.84 -18.66
CA ILE A 702 3.06 4.29 -17.58
C ILE A 702 3.58 5.41 -16.67
N GLY A 703 4.00 5.06 -15.46
CA GLY A 703 4.30 6.01 -14.41
C GLY A 703 3.06 6.49 -13.65
N ALA A 704 3.29 7.37 -12.68
CA ALA A 704 2.29 7.83 -11.72
C ALA A 704 1.22 8.74 -12.33
N TYR A 705 1.57 9.43 -13.41
CA TYR A 705 0.70 10.35 -14.14
C TYR A 705 0.40 9.80 -15.53
N ARG A 706 -0.70 10.26 -16.12
CA ARG A 706 -0.96 10.04 -17.54
C ARG A 706 -0.34 11.10 -18.43
#